data_AF-A0AB39PAT0-F1
#
_entry.id   AF-A0AB39PAT0-F1
#
_cell.length_a   1.000
_cell.length_b   1.000
_cell.length_c   1.000
_cell.angle_alpha   90.00
_cell.angle_beta   90.00
_cell.angle_gamma   90.00
#
_symmetry.space_group_name_H-M   'P 1'
#
loop_
_entity.id
_entity.type
_entity.pdbx_description
1 polymer ?
#
loop_
_entity_poly.entity_id
_entity_poly.type
_entity_poly.pdbx_seq_one_letter_code
_entity_poly.pdbx_strand_id
1 'polypeptide(L)'
;MRPTRPSMQQLIAQRRRAGFVGRGTERAAFRTNFDIPPEDERHRFLFHVHGNAGVGKTFLVRELEHIARERGALTAYVDESVGSVPEAMAAISRQFAGQGHRFKELDRLLAAHRERRHEAEAAAIATPEPSQEPDGPSAGSTAVARAGLVGLGMVPVVGAFAGALDAGQLAQGADRLRTGISARFRNQEDRQLVLSPERVLTPVLLAELSDAALAAPWIVLFFDTYERTGPFLDAWLHEVMTVVDRHGELPANVIVVTAGQHRLDTARWGGFADFVADVPLTPFTEAEARGLLADRGVVAEPVVEEVLRLTGGLPVLVSTLAEARPADPDDVGDPSTTAVERFLKWEQDPVRRAVALACALPRRLDADVFRAAVECSQDDTEALFAWLRGLPFVSDRGDRVQYHDVVRAPMLRLQRLRSPRGWADRQRRLAGVFARWRTEAEDGRSSIELWADEGWRELRLAETYHLLCAGARGMFQEVLGDFVLACDVGEIAARRWARALADAGQDADAEGAARWGKELTRALDSGGMAAALGLVVHRAGFNDVAQAFARTMRGRELQRSGAYEEALAEFDRALELNSGLVVAYVGRAMTRGDLDAYEEAIADLDRAVELEPERAMAHSTRGEYHRIQRRYDESIRDLDEAIRLDGTDNFAWASRGAAHAARGEFDAAVADLDRALELKPEYPWALVRRAQAWRGLGDPVRQLADLDRALALQPDWAWTACERADLLRVAGRHEEALVDYDRAIELDDEYASAYASRGACRRLVGRRTEALADLDRAVELNPDYAWALSQRALVHCELGSYERALADLDRRLALTGSAPVAEVELAPLAEALQRAPATDRTLLAPLLALLTSARSTRSGSRPEE
;
A
#
# COMPACT_ATOMS: atom_id res chain seq x y z
N MET A 1 -17.76 -56.21 -15.90
CA MET A 1 -18.86 -55.70 -16.75
C MET A 1 -18.28 -55.13 -18.03
N ARG A 2 -18.85 -55.45 -19.22
CA ARG A 2 -18.43 -54.79 -20.48
C ARG A 2 -18.84 -53.30 -20.41
N PRO A 3 -17.98 -52.35 -20.83
CA PRO A 3 -18.36 -50.93 -20.82
C PRO A 3 -19.50 -50.73 -21.83
N THR A 4 -20.65 -50.30 -21.33
CA THR A 4 -21.79 -49.90 -22.14
C THR A 4 -21.38 -48.70 -22.98
N ARG A 5 -21.54 -48.80 -24.32
CA ARG A 5 -21.30 -47.66 -25.21
C ARG A 5 -22.24 -46.51 -24.80
N PRO A 6 -21.74 -45.27 -24.68
CA PRO A 6 -22.57 -44.13 -24.27
C PRO A 6 -23.71 -43.93 -25.27
N SER A 7 -24.91 -43.62 -24.76
CA SER A 7 -26.09 -43.36 -25.58
C SER A 7 -25.90 -42.11 -26.43
N MET A 8 -26.68 -41.98 -27.51
CA MET A 8 -26.66 -40.77 -28.34
C MET A 8 -27.03 -39.52 -27.52
N GLN A 9 -27.95 -39.62 -26.55
CA GLN A 9 -28.24 -38.49 -25.64
C GLN A 9 -27.05 -38.17 -24.73
N GLN A 10 -26.29 -39.16 -24.28
CA GLN A 10 -25.06 -38.95 -23.50
C GLN A 10 -23.96 -38.29 -24.34
N LEU A 11 -23.80 -38.70 -25.60
CA LEU A 11 -22.85 -38.08 -26.54
C LEU A 11 -23.26 -36.66 -26.95
N ILE A 12 -24.56 -36.39 -27.13
CA ILE A 12 -25.09 -35.04 -27.41
C ILE A 12 -24.96 -34.15 -26.18
N ALA A 13 -25.22 -34.68 -24.98
CA ALA A 13 -24.98 -33.97 -23.72
C ALA A 13 -23.49 -33.66 -23.53
N GLN A 14 -22.59 -34.64 -23.77
CA GLN A 14 -21.14 -34.41 -23.74
C GLN A 14 -20.70 -33.34 -24.76
N ARG A 15 -21.19 -33.40 -26.01
CA ARG A 15 -20.82 -32.43 -27.05
C ARG A 15 -21.38 -31.03 -26.82
N ARG A 16 -22.56 -30.89 -26.21
CA ARG A 16 -23.10 -29.59 -25.78
C ARG A 16 -22.36 -29.01 -24.56
N ARG A 17 -21.63 -29.84 -23.81
CA ARG A 17 -20.96 -29.48 -22.54
C ARG A 17 -19.44 -29.33 -22.66
N ALA A 18 -18.84 -29.86 -23.72
CA ALA A 18 -17.46 -29.56 -24.12
C ALA A 18 -17.21 -28.05 -24.35
N GLY A 19 -18.28 -27.24 -24.43
CA GLY A 19 -18.23 -25.78 -24.50
C GLY A 19 -18.34 -25.04 -23.16
N PHE A 20 -17.95 -25.65 -22.03
CA PHE A 20 -17.69 -24.87 -20.82
C PHE A 20 -16.29 -24.26 -20.90
N VAL A 21 -16.27 -22.94 -21.08
CA VAL A 21 -15.05 -22.15 -21.19
C VAL A 21 -14.81 -21.38 -19.89
N GLY A 22 -13.56 -21.48 -19.41
CA GLY A 22 -13.12 -20.87 -18.16
C GLY A 22 -12.95 -21.85 -17.01
N ARG A 23 -12.22 -21.44 -15.97
CA ARG A 23 -11.93 -22.23 -14.76
C ARG A 23 -11.25 -23.58 -15.00
N GLY A 24 -10.44 -23.65 -16.07
CA GLY A 24 -9.77 -24.90 -16.47
C GLY A 24 -8.81 -25.41 -15.39
N THR A 25 -8.12 -24.49 -14.73
CA THR A 25 -7.19 -24.75 -13.63
C THR A 25 -7.89 -25.37 -12.42
N GLU A 26 -9.00 -24.80 -11.98
CA GLU A 26 -9.78 -25.21 -10.83
C GLU A 26 -10.40 -26.59 -11.06
N ARG A 27 -10.96 -26.81 -12.26
CA ARG A 27 -11.48 -28.11 -12.68
C ARG A 27 -10.41 -29.18 -12.77
N ALA A 28 -9.24 -28.83 -13.31
CA ALA A 28 -8.10 -29.74 -13.40
C ALA A 28 -7.55 -30.12 -12.02
N ALA A 29 -7.45 -29.16 -11.10
CA ALA A 29 -7.04 -29.40 -9.73
C ALA A 29 -7.99 -30.36 -9.01
N PHE A 30 -9.30 -30.09 -9.06
CA PHE A 30 -10.31 -30.98 -8.48
C PHE A 30 -10.29 -32.37 -9.11
N ARG A 31 -10.16 -32.45 -10.45
CA ARG A 31 -10.08 -33.72 -11.17
C ARG A 31 -8.85 -34.54 -10.79
N THR A 32 -7.70 -33.90 -10.60
CA THR A 32 -6.44 -34.55 -10.25
C THR A 32 -6.46 -35.09 -8.83
N ASN A 33 -7.22 -34.46 -7.92
CA ASN A 33 -7.34 -34.90 -6.53
C ASN A 33 -7.84 -36.35 -6.39
N PHE A 34 -8.71 -36.81 -7.29
CA PHE A 34 -9.19 -38.20 -7.33
C PHE A 34 -8.11 -39.22 -7.70
N ASP A 35 -7.02 -38.79 -8.31
CA ASP A 35 -5.88 -39.64 -8.69
C ASP A 35 -4.79 -39.66 -7.60
N ILE A 36 -4.93 -38.84 -6.55
CA ILE A 36 -4.01 -38.75 -5.42
C ILE A 36 -4.58 -39.60 -4.27
N PRO A 37 -3.86 -40.61 -3.75
CA PRO A 37 -4.30 -41.39 -2.59
C PRO A 37 -4.57 -40.49 -1.38
N PRO A 38 -5.62 -40.74 -0.57
CA PRO A 38 -5.91 -39.93 0.62
C PRO A 38 -4.78 -39.83 1.65
N GLU A 39 -3.86 -40.80 1.66
CA GLU A 39 -2.70 -40.83 2.54
C GLU A 39 -1.55 -39.90 2.08
N ASP A 40 -1.60 -39.41 0.84
CA ASP A 40 -0.62 -38.48 0.30
C ASP A 40 -0.92 -37.05 0.79
N GLU A 41 0.10 -36.34 1.30
CA GLU A 41 -0.01 -34.97 1.81
C GLU A 41 -0.53 -33.95 0.77
N ARG A 42 -0.49 -34.30 -0.53
CA ARG A 42 -1.04 -33.49 -1.63
C ARG A 42 -2.54 -33.67 -1.81
N HIS A 43 -3.16 -34.67 -1.19
CA HIS A 43 -4.61 -34.85 -1.23
C HIS A 43 -5.30 -33.70 -0.49
N ARG A 44 -6.43 -33.23 -1.01
CA ARG A 44 -7.23 -32.17 -0.42
C ARG A 44 -8.61 -32.71 -0.09
N PHE A 45 -8.98 -32.64 1.19
CA PHE A 45 -10.26 -33.15 1.69
C PHE A 45 -11.37 -32.11 1.62
N LEU A 46 -11.02 -30.82 1.58
CA LEU A 46 -11.96 -29.70 1.46
C LEU A 46 -11.57 -28.81 0.28
N PHE A 47 -12.51 -28.54 -0.63
CA PHE A 47 -12.37 -27.49 -1.64
C PHE A 47 -13.28 -26.33 -1.27
N HIS A 48 -12.69 -25.16 -1.01
CA HIS A 48 -13.44 -23.96 -0.69
C HIS A 48 -13.44 -22.98 -1.86
N VAL A 49 -14.53 -22.95 -2.61
CA VAL A 49 -14.75 -22.02 -3.71
C VAL A 49 -15.28 -20.70 -3.14
N HIS A 50 -14.57 -19.60 -3.33
CA HIS A 50 -15.06 -18.29 -2.88
C HIS A 50 -14.84 -17.19 -3.89
N GLY A 51 -15.59 -16.10 -3.77
CA GLY A 51 -15.53 -14.97 -4.69
C GLY A 51 -16.85 -14.23 -4.76
N ASN A 52 -16.88 -13.11 -5.48
CA ASN A 52 -18.03 -12.20 -5.48
C ASN A 52 -19.28 -12.77 -6.17
N ALA A 53 -20.41 -12.07 -6.06
CA ALA A 53 -21.61 -12.42 -6.82
C ALA A 53 -21.34 -12.39 -8.35
N GLY A 54 -21.87 -13.38 -9.06
CA GLY A 54 -21.78 -13.44 -10.54
C GLY A 54 -20.48 -13.99 -11.13
N VAL A 55 -19.44 -14.28 -10.33
CA VAL A 55 -18.16 -14.86 -10.80
C VAL A 55 -18.24 -16.34 -11.22
N GLY A 56 -19.43 -16.94 -11.17
CA GLY A 56 -19.68 -18.30 -11.65
C GLY A 56 -19.46 -19.42 -10.63
N LYS A 57 -19.52 -19.12 -9.32
CA LYS A 57 -19.36 -20.12 -8.23
C LYS A 57 -20.28 -21.33 -8.39
N THR A 58 -21.60 -21.13 -8.33
CA THR A 58 -22.60 -22.21 -8.50
C THR A 58 -22.39 -22.99 -9.80
N PHE A 59 -22.01 -22.31 -10.88
CA PHE A 59 -21.72 -22.98 -12.14
C PHE A 59 -20.50 -23.90 -12.03
N LEU A 60 -19.39 -23.42 -11.45
CA LEU A 60 -18.21 -24.24 -11.20
C LEU A 60 -18.54 -25.42 -10.29
N VAL A 61 -19.24 -25.20 -9.18
CA VAL A 61 -19.61 -26.25 -8.22
C VAL A 61 -20.45 -27.35 -8.88
N ARG A 62 -21.40 -26.98 -9.76
CA ARG A 62 -22.17 -27.95 -10.56
C ARG A 62 -21.30 -28.73 -11.54
N GLU A 63 -20.29 -28.10 -12.10
CA GLU A 63 -19.32 -28.78 -12.96
C GLU A 63 -18.40 -29.71 -12.15
N LEU A 64 -18.00 -29.32 -10.93
CA LEU A 64 -17.26 -30.20 -10.00
C LEU A 64 -18.12 -31.41 -9.59
N GLU A 65 -19.42 -31.22 -9.33
CA GLU A 65 -20.38 -32.32 -9.10
C GLU A 65 -20.43 -33.28 -10.28
N HIS A 66 -20.37 -32.77 -11.51
CA HIS A 66 -20.31 -33.61 -12.69
C HIS A 66 -19.00 -34.40 -12.77
N ILE A 67 -17.85 -33.75 -12.57
CA ILE A 67 -16.53 -34.40 -12.55
C ILE A 67 -16.49 -35.51 -11.49
N ALA A 68 -17.04 -35.26 -10.30
CA ALA A 68 -17.13 -36.26 -9.24
C ALA A 68 -17.91 -37.51 -9.69
N ARG A 69 -19.08 -37.32 -10.34
CA ARG A 69 -19.87 -38.44 -10.88
C ARG A 69 -19.15 -39.19 -12.00
N GLU A 70 -18.40 -38.49 -12.86
CA GLU A 70 -17.57 -39.14 -13.89
C GLU A 70 -16.47 -40.03 -13.29
N ARG A 71 -15.95 -39.64 -12.11
CA ARG A 71 -15.01 -40.44 -11.32
C ARG A 71 -15.68 -41.55 -10.48
N GLY A 72 -16.99 -41.74 -10.65
CA GLY A 72 -17.76 -42.77 -9.95
C GLY A 72 -18.14 -42.42 -8.51
N ALA A 73 -18.06 -41.14 -8.12
CA ALA A 73 -18.41 -40.71 -6.78
C ALA A 73 -19.92 -40.69 -6.54
N LEU A 74 -20.35 -41.01 -5.32
CA LEU A 74 -21.68 -40.64 -4.83
C LEU A 74 -21.67 -39.16 -4.43
N THR A 75 -22.67 -38.39 -4.87
CA THR A 75 -22.69 -36.93 -4.67
C THR A 75 -23.94 -36.47 -3.94
N ALA A 76 -23.83 -35.49 -3.04
CA ALA A 76 -24.99 -34.76 -2.53
C ALA A 76 -24.76 -33.25 -2.58
N TYR A 77 -25.79 -32.50 -2.97
CA TYR A 77 -25.75 -31.05 -3.15
C TYR A 77 -26.71 -30.36 -2.18
N VAL A 78 -26.17 -29.53 -1.29
CA VAL A 78 -26.89 -28.73 -0.30
C VAL A 78 -26.75 -27.26 -0.67
N ASP A 79 -27.86 -26.53 -0.74
CA ASP A 79 -27.91 -25.10 -1.08
C ASP A 79 -28.76 -24.32 -0.06
N GLU A 80 -29.12 -23.08 -0.37
CA GLU A 80 -29.91 -22.22 0.52
C GLU A 80 -31.35 -22.69 0.78
N SER A 81 -31.78 -23.80 0.18
CA SER A 81 -33.08 -24.41 0.47
C SER A 81 -33.16 -25.10 1.84
N VAL A 82 -32.02 -25.31 2.51
CA VAL A 82 -31.97 -25.85 3.88
C VAL A 82 -31.76 -24.74 4.91
N GLY A 83 -32.43 -24.85 6.05
CA GLY A 83 -32.34 -23.89 7.15
C GLY A 83 -31.72 -24.43 8.43
N SER A 84 -31.22 -25.67 8.46
CA SER A 84 -30.58 -26.28 9.63
C SER A 84 -29.71 -27.49 9.27
N VAL A 85 -28.85 -27.93 10.20
CA VAL A 85 -28.03 -29.15 10.04
C VAL A 85 -28.88 -30.41 9.77
N PRO A 86 -29.96 -30.71 10.51
CA PRO A 86 -30.80 -31.88 10.22
C PRO A 86 -31.46 -31.84 8.82
N GLU A 87 -31.81 -30.66 8.33
CA GLU A 87 -32.34 -30.51 6.96
C GLU A 87 -31.28 -30.76 5.90
N ALA A 88 -30.03 -30.34 6.13
CA ALA A 88 -28.89 -30.69 5.27
C ALA A 88 -28.67 -32.20 5.24
N MET A 89 -28.68 -32.87 6.39
CA MET A 89 -28.59 -34.34 6.47
C MET A 89 -29.72 -35.04 5.72
N ALA A 90 -30.95 -34.52 5.82
CA ALA A 90 -32.08 -35.03 5.08
C ALA A 90 -31.98 -34.81 3.56
N ALA A 91 -31.38 -33.70 3.13
CA ALA A 91 -31.10 -33.45 1.72
C ALA A 91 -30.05 -34.44 1.19
N ILE A 92 -28.99 -34.70 1.96
CA ILE A 92 -27.96 -35.69 1.66
C ILE A 92 -28.59 -37.09 1.54
N SER A 93 -29.29 -37.57 2.57
CA SER A 93 -29.93 -38.90 2.58
C SER A 93 -30.83 -39.11 1.36
N ARG A 94 -31.67 -38.11 1.03
CA ARG A 94 -32.59 -38.18 -0.11
C ARG A 94 -31.86 -38.30 -1.45
N GLN A 95 -30.74 -37.60 -1.63
CA GLN A 95 -29.96 -37.64 -2.85
C GLN A 95 -29.16 -38.95 -2.99
N PHE A 96 -28.63 -39.48 -1.88
CA PHE A 96 -28.02 -40.81 -1.85
C PHE A 96 -29.04 -41.91 -2.17
N ALA A 97 -30.26 -41.81 -1.64
CA ALA A 97 -31.34 -42.74 -1.95
C ALA A 97 -31.68 -42.74 -3.46
N GLY A 98 -31.64 -41.57 -4.11
CA GLY A 98 -31.78 -41.44 -5.57
C GLY A 98 -30.64 -42.08 -6.38
N GLN A 99 -29.48 -42.29 -5.75
CA GLN A 99 -28.32 -42.97 -6.33
C GLN A 99 -28.25 -44.47 -5.93
N GLY A 100 -29.27 -44.99 -5.26
CA GLY A 100 -29.36 -46.40 -4.87
C GLY A 100 -28.85 -46.73 -3.46
N HIS A 101 -28.44 -45.73 -2.68
CA HIS A 101 -27.91 -45.90 -1.31
C HIS A 101 -28.87 -45.27 -0.30
N ARG A 102 -29.68 -46.07 0.40
CA ARG A 102 -30.64 -45.56 1.39
C ARG A 102 -30.07 -45.59 2.80
N PHE A 103 -30.06 -44.44 3.48
CA PHE A 103 -29.68 -44.34 4.88
C PHE A 103 -30.87 -44.61 5.78
N LYS A 104 -31.17 -45.91 5.98
CA LYS A 104 -32.42 -46.35 6.61
C LYS A 104 -32.54 -45.84 8.04
N GLU A 105 -31.46 -45.90 8.80
CA GLU A 105 -31.49 -45.50 10.21
C GLU A 105 -31.54 -43.98 10.36
N LEU A 106 -30.79 -43.27 9.50
CA LEU A 106 -30.84 -41.81 9.46
C LEU A 106 -32.23 -41.30 9.07
N ASP A 107 -32.87 -41.87 8.04
CA ASP A 107 -34.21 -41.49 7.61
C ASP A 107 -35.25 -41.72 8.73
N ARG A 108 -35.12 -42.82 9.49
CA ARG A 108 -35.98 -43.13 10.65
C ARG A 108 -35.84 -42.06 11.74
N LEU A 109 -34.61 -41.71 12.10
CA LEU A 109 -34.34 -40.71 13.15
C LEU A 109 -34.67 -39.28 12.70
N LEU A 110 -34.48 -38.94 11.42
CA LEU A 110 -34.91 -37.65 10.87
C LEU A 110 -36.43 -37.50 10.87
N ALA A 111 -37.17 -38.57 10.56
CA ALA A 111 -38.63 -38.58 10.65
C ALA A 111 -39.08 -38.40 12.11
N ALA A 112 -38.48 -39.14 13.04
CA ALA A 112 -38.73 -38.99 14.47
C ALA A 112 -38.40 -37.56 14.96
N HIS A 113 -37.28 -36.97 14.53
CA HIS A 113 -36.92 -35.59 14.87
C HIS A 113 -38.00 -34.60 14.42
N ARG A 114 -38.47 -34.70 13.18
CA ARG A 114 -39.53 -33.80 12.66
C ARG A 114 -40.83 -33.94 13.44
N GLU A 115 -41.26 -35.18 13.70
CA GLU A 115 -42.46 -35.45 14.48
C GLU A 115 -42.34 -34.88 15.91
N ARG A 116 -41.25 -35.17 16.60
CA ARG A 116 -41.01 -34.71 17.98
C ARG A 116 -40.82 -33.21 18.07
N ARG A 117 -40.20 -32.58 17.07
CA ARG A 117 -40.10 -31.13 16.97
C ARG A 117 -41.47 -30.50 16.79
N HIS A 118 -42.31 -31.04 15.90
CA HIS A 118 -43.66 -30.55 15.70
C HIS A 118 -44.52 -30.70 16.97
N GLU A 119 -44.40 -31.82 17.69
CA GLU A 119 -45.04 -32.02 18.99
C GLU A 119 -44.54 -31.06 20.07
N ALA A 120 -43.23 -30.75 20.09
CA ALA A 120 -42.62 -29.80 21.01
C ALA A 120 -43.11 -28.38 20.74
N GLU A 121 -43.16 -27.97 19.47
CA GLU A 121 -43.65 -26.66 19.04
C GLU A 121 -45.14 -26.52 19.36
N ALA A 122 -45.96 -27.54 19.07
CA ALA A 122 -47.37 -27.56 19.44
C ALA A 122 -47.59 -27.49 20.96
N ALA A 123 -46.75 -28.16 21.75
CA ALA A 123 -46.80 -28.10 23.22
C ALA A 123 -46.35 -26.74 23.77
N ALA A 124 -45.33 -26.12 23.16
CA ALA A 124 -44.87 -24.78 23.54
C ALA A 124 -45.92 -23.70 23.25
N ILE A 125 -46.67 -23.84 22.15
CA ILE A 125 -47.82 -22.99 21.82
C ILE A 125 -48.99 -23.21 22.80
N ALA A 126 -49.19 -24.44 23.28
CA ALA A 126 -50.25 -24.80 24.22
C ALA A 126 -49.93 -24.47 25.69
N THR A 127 -48.71 -24.02 26.00
CA THR A 127 -48.30 -23.66 27.37
C THR A 127 -48.77 -22.23 27.66
N PRO A 128 -49.65 -21.98 28.65
CA PRO A 128 -50.14 -20.62 28.95
C PRO A 128 -49.00 -19.69 29.37
N GLU A 129 -49.10 -18.40 29.05
CA GLU A 129 -48.20 -17.38 29.59
C GLU A 129 -48.19 -17.45 31.13
N PRO A 130 -47.02 -17.56 31.78
CA PRO A 130 -46.96 -17.48 33.23
C PRO A 130 -47.37 -16.07 33.65
N SER A 131 -48.39 -15.98 34.50
CA SER A 131 -49.02 -14.75 34.97
C SER A 131 -48.25 -14.06 36.12
N GLN A 132 -46.92 -14.09 36.13
CA GLN A 132 -46.09 -13.44 37.14
C GLN A 132 -44.86 -12.73 36.54
N GLU A 133 -44.49 -11.60 37.15
CA GLU A 133 -43.41 -10.65 36.78
C GLU A 133 -42.07 -11.33 36.39
N PRO A 134 -41.26 -10.69 35.53
CA PRO A 134 -40.24 -11.40 34.76
C PRO A 134 -38.98 -11.68 35.59
N ASP A 135 -38.74 -12.95 35.91
CA ASP A 135 -37.36 -13.43 36.04
C ASP A 135 -36.71 -13.31 34.65
N GLY A 136 -35.62 -12.55 34.56
CA GLY A 136 -34.88 -12.34 33.31
C GLY A 136 -34.48 -13.66 32.62
N PRO A 137 -34.22 -13.63 31.30
CA PRO A 137 -33.84 -14.83 30.56
C PRO A 137 -32.66 -15.54 31.23
N SER A 138 -32.70 -16.87 31.33
CA SER A 138 -31.63 -17.61 31.98
C SER A 138 -30.27 -17.30 31.31
N ALA A 139 -29.19 -17.28 32.09
CA ALA A 139 -27.85 -17.02 31.55
C ALA A 139 -27.49 -18.00 30.41
N GLY A 140 -28.01 -19.23 30.46
CA GLY A 140 -27.86 -20.23 29.40
C GLY A 140 -28.68 -19.93 28.14
N SER A 141 -29.93 -19.47 28.26
CA SER A 141 -30.79 -19.14 27.10
C SER A 141 -30.34 -17.86 26.40
N THR A 142 -29.77 -16.91 27.14
CA THR A 142 -29.17 -15.68 26.58
C THR A 142 -27.90 -15.96 25.77
N ALA A 143 -27.08 -16.93 26.20
CA ALA A 143 -25.89 -17.35 25.48
C ALA A 143 -26.23 -18.08 24.16
N VAL A 144 -27.26 -18.95 24.17
CA VAL A 144 -27.76 -19.65 22.97
C VAL A 144 -28.43 -18.69 21.98
N ALA A 145 -29.18 -17.69 22.47
CA ALA A 145 -29.78 -16.63 21.66
C ALA A 145 -28.74 -15.75 20.94
N ARG A 146 -27.61 -15.46 21.59
CA ARG A 146 -26.50 -14.71 20.98
C ARG A 146 -25.61 -15.53 20.05
N ALA A 147 -25.57 -16.86 20.18
CA ALA A 147 -24.62 -17.71 19.47
C ALA A 147 -25.18 -18.55 18.30
N GLY A 148 -26.50 -18.77 18.17
CA GLY A 148 -26.96 -19.77 17.18
C GLY A 148 -28.40 -19.73 16.68
N LEU A 149 -29.22 -18.73 17.00
CA LEU A 149 -30.67 -18.80 16.72
C LEU A 149 -31.14 -18.27 15.35
N VAL A 150 -30.25 -17.67 14.54
CA VAL A 150 -30.56 -17.27 13.15
C VAL A 150 -30.67 -18.48 12.20
N GLY A 151 -30.02 -19.60 12.51
CA GLY A 151 -29.93 -20.79 11.65
C GLY A 151 -30.68 -22.03 12.13
N LEU A 152 -31.70 -21.88 13.00
CA LEU A 152 -32.47 -23.02 13.53
C LEU A 152 -33.97 -22.98 13.25
N GLY A 153 -34.53 -21.87 12.76
CA GLY A 153 -35.99 -21.76 12.52
C GLY A 153 -36.84 -22.06 13.76
N MET A 154 -36.33 -21.73 14.96
CA MET A 154 -36.89 -22.14 16.27
C MET A 154 -37.84 -21.12 16.91
N VAL A 155 -38.42 -20.19 16.13
CA VAL A 155 -39.49 -19.29 16.63
C VAL A 155 -40.80 -19.65 15.92
N PRO A 156 -41.85 -20.05 16.65
CA PRO A 156 -43.15 -20.29 16.03
C PRO A 156 -43.70 -18.95 15.53
N VAL A 157 -43.90 -18.85 14.20
CA VAL A 157 -44.57 -17.81 13.39
C VAL A 157 -43.71 -17.10 12.31
N VAL A 158 -42.38 -17.23 12.25
CA VAL A 158 -41.60 -16.57 11.17
C VAL A 158 -40.70 -17.55 10.43
N GLY A 159 -41.09 -17.91 9.20
CA GLY A 159 -40.22 -18.65 8.29
C GLY A 159 -39.04 -17.79 7.82
N ALA A 160 -37.84 -18.39 7.73
CA ALA A 160 -36.66 -17.99 6.94
C ALA A 160 -36.29 -16.49 6.76
N PHE A 161 -36.72 -15.59 7.65
CA PHE A 161 -36.34 -14.17 7.65
C PHE A 161 -35.85 -13.77 9.04
N ALA A 162 -34.53 -13.71 9.20
CA ALA A 162 -33.90 -13.19 10.41
C ALA A 162 -33.42 -11.76 10.14
N GLY A 163 -34.19 -10.79 10.60
CA GLY A 163 -33.79 -9.40 10.69
C GLY A 163 -34.76 -8.67 11.62
N ALA A 164 -34.25 -8.19 12.76
CA ALA A 164 -34.94 -7.42 13.80
C ALA A 164 -35.84 -8.18 14.79
N LEU A 165 -35.32 -9.19 15.49
CA LEU A 165 -35.92 -9.65 16.75
C LEU A 165 -34.96 -9.40 17.93
N ASP A 166 -35.53 -8.91 19.03
CA ASP A 166 -34.83 -8.69 20.29
C ASP A 166 -34.29 -10.01 20.87
N ALA A 167 -33.04 -10.03 21.32
CA ALA A 167 -32.38 -11.18 21.94
C ALA A 167 -33.14 -11.68 23.17
N GLY A 168 -33.84 -10.79 23.89
CA GLY A 168 -34.71 -11.14 25.01
C GLY A 168 -35.92 -11.99 24.58
N GLN A 169 -36.56 -11.63 23.47
CA GLN A 169 -37.71 -12.38 22.93
C GLN A 169 -37.30 -13.76 22.37
N LEU A 170 -36.13 -13.84 21.74
CA LEU A 170 -35.55 -15.11 21.28
C LEU A 170 -35.20 -16.05 22.44
N ALA A 171 -34.61 -15.51 23.52
CA ALA A 171 -34.29 -16.28 24.72
C ALA A 171 -35.56 -16.81 25.42
N GLN A 172 -36.62 -16.00 25.48
CA GLN A 172 -37.92 -16.43 26.01
C GLN A 172 -38.58 -17.51 25.15
N GLY A 173 -38.51 -17.40 23.81
CA GLY A 173 -38.98 -18.44 22.90
C GLY A 173 -38.25 -19.77 23.11
N ALA A 174 -36.93 -19.72 23.28
CA ALA A 174 -36.10 -20.88 23.58
C ALA A 174 -36.45 -21.54 24.94
N ASP A 175 -36.71 -20.73 25.98
CA ASP A 175 -37.11 -21.24 27.29
C ASP A 175 -38.51 -21.88 27.29
N ARG A 176 -39.46 -21.34 26.52
CA ARG A 176 -40.79 -21.96 26.32
C ARG A 176 -40.67 -23.32 25.64
N LEU A 177 -39.87 -23.40 24.57
CA LEU A 177 -39.64 -24.65 23.85
C LEU A 177 -38.97 -25.70 24.74
N ARG A 178 -37.94 -25.30 25.51
CA ARG A 178 -37.24 -26.16 26.49
C ARG A 178 -38.18 -26.69 27.58
N THR A 179 -39.12 -25.85 28.03
CA THR A 179 -40.13 -26.22 29.03
C THR A 179 -41.16 -27.19 28.45
N GLY A 180 -41.65 -26.94 27.24
CA GLY A 180 -42.55 -27.85 26.51
C GLY A 180 -41.92 -29.23 26.25
N ILE A 181 -40.64 -29.26 25.88
CA ILE A 181 -39.85 -30.49 25.69
C ILE A 181 -39.72 -31.28 27.00
N SER A 182 -39.42 -30.58 28.11
CA SER A 182 -39.26 -31.21 29.44
C SER A 182 -40.57 -31.80 29.96
N ALA A 183 -41.70 -31.16 29.67
CA ALA A 183 -43.03 -31.60 30.07
C ALA A 183 -43.53 -32.81 29.26
N ARG A 184 -43.23 -32.86 27.95
CA ARG A 184 -43.81 -33.84 27.03
C ARG A 184 -42.95 -35.09 26.82
N PHE A 185 -41.63 -34.96 26.85
CA PHE A 185 -40.72 -36.08 26.61
C PHE A 185 -40.06 -36.53 27.91
N ARG A 186 -40.22 -37.80 28.29
CA ARG A 186 -39.56 -38.41 29.46
C ARG A 186 -38.29 -39.17 29.10
N ASN A 187 -38.16 -39.61 27.86
CA ASN A 187 -36.98 -40.29 27.33
C ASN A 187 -35.85 -39.28 27.07
N GLN A 188 -34.63 -39.60 27.52
CA GLN A 188 -33.45 -38.76 27.35
C GLN A 188 -33.02 -38.67 25.88
N GLU A 189 -33.16 -39.74 25.10
CA GLU A 189 -32.82 -39.75 23.67
C GLU A 189 -33.75 -38.84 22.87
N ASP A 190 -35.05 -38.90 23.12
CA ASP A 190 -36.04 -38.05 22.44
C ASP A 190 -35.83 -36.56 22.76
N ARG A 191 -35.41 -36.23 23.99
CA ARG A 191 -35.04 -34.86 24.38
C ARG A 191 -33.81 -34.38 23.62
N GLN A 192 -32.77 -35.22 23.54
CA GLN A 192 -31.56 -34.89 22.78
C GLN A 192 -31.85 -34.74 21.29
N LEU A 193 -32.71 -35.60 20.73
CA LEU A 193 -33.10 -35.53 19.33
C LEU A 193 -33.79 -34.21 18.98
N VAL A 194 -34.46 -33.53 19.92
CA VAL A 194 -35.07 -32.20 19.67
C VAL A 194 -34.13 -31.05 20.05
N LEU A 195 -33.40 -31.15 21.15
CA LEU A 195 -32.57 -30.05 21.70
C LEU A 195 -31.18 -29.94 21.08
N SER A 196 -30.60 -31.07 20.67
CA SER A 196 -29.26 -31.17 20.08
C SER A 196 -29.26 -32.29 19.04
N PRO A 197 -30.11 -32.20 18.00
CA PRO A 197 -30.30 -33.24 17.00
C PRO A 197 -28.98 -33.69 16.37
N GLU A 198 -28.04 -32.78 16.17
CA GLU A 198 -26.72 -33.05 15.62
C GLU A 198 -25.92 -34.07 16.44
N ARG A 199 -26.10 -34.14 17.77
CA ARG A 199 -25.40 -35.14 18.61
C ARG A 199 -25.91 -36.56 18.40
N VAL A 200 -27.15 -36.72 17.95
CA VAL A 200 -27.78 -38.02 17.73
C VAL A 200 -27.70 -38.42 16.25
N LEU A 201 -27.92 -37.46 15.35
CA LEU A 201 -27.99 -37.71 13.91
C LEU A 201 -26.62 -37.79 13.23
N THR A 202 -25.63 -37.01 13.68
CA THR A 202 -24.29 -37.00 13.05
C THR A 202 -23.62 -38.37 13.13
N PRO A 203 -23.57 -39.08 14.27
CA PRO A 203 -22.95 -40.41 14.31
C PRO A 203 -23.59 -41.42 13.37
N VAL A 204 -24.91 -41.37 13.22
CA VAL A 204 -25.66 -42.25 12.32
C VAL A 204 -25.38 -41.90 10.86
N LEU A 205 -25.29 -40.61 10.53
CA LEU A 205 -24.87 -40.15 9.20
C LEU A 205 -23.46 -40.67 8.88
N LEU A 206 -22.50 -40.54 9.79
CA LEU A 206 -21.11 -40.96 9.55
C LEU A 206 -20.98 -42.47 9.36
N ALA A 207 -21.73 -43.26 10.15
CA ALA A 207 -21.80 -44.70 9.98
C ALA A 207 -22.37 -45.09 8.60
N GLU A 208 -23.50 -44.49 8.20
CA GLU A 208 -24.14 -44.78 6.90
C GLU A 208 -23.32 -44.25 5.71
N LEU A 209 -22.59 -43.13 5.87
CA LEU A 209 -21.61 -42.66 4.90
C LEU A 209 -20.42 -43.62 4.77
N SER A 210 -19.97 -44.21 5.89
CA SER A 210 -18.92 -45.23 5.88
C SER A 210 -19.37 -46.49 5.12
N ASP A 211 -20.61 -46.93 5.31
CA ASP A 211 -21.18 -48.03 4.54
C ASP A 211 -21.29 -47.69 3.05
N ALA A 212 -21.70 -46.46 2.71
CA ALA A 212 -21.73 -45.99 1.32
C ALA A 212 -20.33 -45.92 0.69
N ALA A 213 -19.32 -45.53 1.47
CA ALA A 213 -17.93 -45.44 1.03
C ALA A 213 -17.31 -46.80 0.69
N LEU A 214 -17.85 -47.91 1.21
CA LEU A 214 -17.46 -49.27 0.80
C LEU A 214 -17.99 -49.64 -0.59
N ALA A 215 -19.06 -49.01 -1.04
CA ALA A 215 -19.75 -49.34 -2.28
C ALA A 215 -19.43 -48.38 -3.45
N ALA A 216 -18.77 -47.27 -3.19
CA ALA A 216 -18.33 -46.30 -4.18
C ALA A 216 -16.87 -45.88 -3.94
N PRO A 217 -16.08 -45.63 -5.00
CA PRO A 217 -14.68 -45.24 -4.84
C PRO A 217 -14.52 -43.91 -4.10
N TRP A 218 -15.50 -43.00 -4.24
CA TRP A 218 -15.47 -41.66 -3.66
C TRP A 218 -16.87 -41.22 -3.22
N ILE A 219 -16.91 -40.32 -2.25
CA ILE A 219 -18.10 -39.54 -1.88
C ILE A 219 -17.74 -38.07 -1.99
N VAL A 220 -18.62 -37.25 -2.56
CA VAL A 220 -18.45 -35.79 -2.57
C VAL A 220 -19.70 -35.07 -2.06
N LEU A 221 -19.52 -34.23 -1.04
CA LEU A 221 -20.58 -33.43 -0.43
C LEU A 221 -20.39 -31.96 -0.81
N PHE A 222 -21.37 -31.39 -1.52
CA PHE A 222 -21.36 -30.01 -1.99
C PHE A 222 -22.26 -29.13 -1.11
N PHE A 223 -21.74 -28.00 -0.65
CA PHE A 223 -22.43 -26.99 0.14
C PHE A 223 -22.30 -25.62 -0.56
N ASP A 224 -23.30 -25.26 -1.35
CA ASP A 224 -23.36 -24.00 -2.09
C ASP A 224 -24.08 -22.90 -1.28
N THR A 225 -23.90 -21.65 -1.71
CA THR A 225 -24.45 -20.46 -1.06
C THR A 225 -24.04 -20.40 0.43
N TYR A 226 -22.77 -20.68 0.69
CA TYR A 226 -22.19 -20.85 2.03
C TYR A 226 -22.21 -19.56 2.86
N GLU A 227 -22.34 -18.39 2.23
CA GLU A 227 -22.63 -17.13 2.93
C GLU A 227 -23.95 -17.16 3.70
N ARG A 228 -24.91 -18.01 3.30
CA ARG A 228 -26.22 -18.17 3.97
C ARG A 228 -26.29 -19.42 4.84
N THR A 229 -25.67 -20.51 4.41
CA THR A 229 -25.72 -21.79 5.13
C THR A 229 -24.58 -21.95 6.14
N GLY A 230 -23.45 -21.27 5.95
CA GLY A 230 -22.28 -21.26 6.82
C GLY A 230 -22.57 -20.92 8.29
N PRO A 231 -23.42 -19.93 8.63
CA PRO A 231 -23.74 -19.62 10.03
C PRO A 231 -24.17 -20.81 10.89
N PHE A 232 -24.82 -21.83 10.30
CA PHE A 232 -25.20 -23.05 11.02
C PHE A 232 -24.46 -24.31 10.55
N LEU A 233 -23.87 -24.34 9.35
CA LEU A 233 -23.12 -25.49 8.85
C LEU A 233 -21.63 -25.44 9.16
N ASP A 234 -21.00 -24.27 9.31
CA ASP A 234 -19.54 -24.16 9.35
C ASP A 234 -18.93 -24.75 10.61
N ALA A 235 -19.54 -24.51 11.78
CA ALA A 235 -19.10 -25.13 13.03
C ALA A 235 -19.31 -26.66 13.02
N TRP A 236 -20.43 -27.12 12.47
CA TRP A 236 -20.75 -28.55 12.36
C TRP A 236 -19.81 -29.27 11.39
N LEU A 237 -19.55 -28.70 10.21
CA LEU A 237 -18.63 -29.25 9.22
C LEU A 237 -17.20 -29.32 9.75
N HIS A 238 -16.73 -28.26 10.40
CA HIS A 238 -15.43 -28.25 11.06
C HIS A 238 -15.36 -29.39 12.08
N GLU A 239 -16.36 -29.54 12.94
CA GLU A 239 -16.40 -30.58 13.96
C GLU A 239 -16.37 -31.99 13.34
N VAL A 240 -17.17 -32.24 12.30
CA VAL A 240 -17.21 -33.52 11.58
C VAL A 240 -15.87 -33.87 10.92
N MET A 241 -15.16 -32.88 10.38
CA MET A 241 -13.92 -33.12 9.63
C MET A 241 -12.68 -33.19 10.51
N THR A 242 -12.71 -32.63 11.73
CA THR A 242 -11.50 -32.42 12.54
C THR A 242 -11.52 -33.12 13.89
N VAL A 243 -12.69 -33.51 14.41
CA VAL A 243 -12.83 -34.07 15.76
C VAL A 243 -13.24 -35.54 15.70
N VAL A 244 -12.25 -36.44 15.85
CA VAL A 244 -12.41 -37.90 15.70
C VAL A 244 -13.33 -38.52 16.79
N ASP A 245 -13.19 -38.10 18.05
CA ASP A 245 -13.82 -38.80 19.18
C ASP A 245 -15.26 -38.36 19.51
N ARG A 246 -15.82 -37.36 18.80
CA ARG A 246 -17.08 -36.73 19.22
C ARG A 246 -18.32 -37.30 18.53
N HIS A 247 -18.22 -37.63 17.25
CA HIS A 247 -19.35 -38.17 16.47
C HIS A 247 -19.03 -39.45 15.70
N GLY A 248 -17.77 -39.88 15.64
CA GLY A 248 -17.30 -40.96 14.76
C GLY A 248 -16.41 -40.44 13.64
N GLU A 249 -15.92 -41.36 12.82
CA GLU A 249 -14.93 -41.07 11.78
C GLU A 249 -15.59 -40.83 10.41
N LEU A 250 -15.07 -39.85 9.67
CA LEU A 250 -15.42 -39.63 8.27
C LEU A 250 -14.48 -40.46 7.38
N PRO A 251 -14.97 -41.24 6.40
CA PRO A 251 -14.12 -42.02 5.51
C PRO A 251 -13.13 -41.16 4.72
N ALA A 252 -11.89 -41.66 4.55
CA ALA A 252 -10.82 -40.95 3.86
C ALA A 252 -11.10 -40.69 2.35
N ASN A 253 -12.08 -41.35 1.76
CA ASN A 253 -12.53 -41.12 0.38
C ASN A 253 -13.73 -40.16 0.29
N VAL A 254 -13.97 -39.35 1.32
CA VAL A 254 -14.95 -38.24 1.30
C VAL A 254 -14.24 -36.93 0.98
N ILE A 255 -14.74 -36.21 -0.02
CA ILE A 255 -14.33 -34.84 -0.34
C ILE A 255 -15.49 -33.90 -0.04
N VAL A 256 -15.23 -32.80 0.65
CA VAL A 256 -16.21 -31.74 0.90
C VAL A 256 -15.91 -30.57 -0.03
N VAL A 257 -16.94 -29.97 -0.61
CA VAL A 257 -16.84 -28.77 -1.44
C VAL A 257 -17.77 -27.72 -0.86
N THR A 258 -17.23 -26.60 -0.39
CA THR A 258 -18.02 -25.44 0.06
C THR A 258 -17.89 -24.32 -0.95
N ALA A 259 -18.97 -23.56 -1.18
CA ALA A 259 -18.95 -22.44 -2.10
C ALA A 259 -19.64 -21.20 -1.50
N GLY A 260 -18.85 -20.16 -1.22
CA GLY A 260 -19.29 -18.95 -0.54
C GLY A 260 -18.66 -17.70 -1.10
N GLN A 261 -18.64 -16.61 -0.35
CA GLN A 261 -18.07 -15.34 -0.81
C GLN A 261 -16.80 -14.95 -0.11
N HIS A 262 -16.78 -15.24 1.18
CA HIS A 262 -15.66 -14.98 2.05
C HIS A 262 -14.81 -16.24 2.11
N ARG A 263 -13.54 -16.05 2.43
CA ARG A 263 -12.67 -17.16 2.82
C ARG A 263 -13.21 -17.80 4.09
N LEU A 264 -12.89 -19.07 4.30
CA LEU A 264 -13.14 -19.74 5.56
C LEU A 264 -12.52 -18.95 6.72
N ASP A 265 -13.20 -18.93 7.86
CA ASP A 265 -12.74 -18.26 9.06
C ASP A 265 -11.38 -18.82 9.50
N THR A 266 -10.35 -17.98 9.46
CA THR A 266 -8.98 -18.35 9.84
C THR A 266 -8.88 -18.77 11.31
N ALA A 267 -9.73 -18.25 12.19
CA ALA A 267 -9.73 -18.65 13.60
C ALA A 267 -10.20 -20.11 13.78
N ARG A 268 -11.06 -20.60 12.88
CA ARG A 268 -11.60 -21.96 12.90
C ARG A 268 -10.78 -22.91 12.05
N TRP A 269 -10.54 -22.56 10.79
CA TRP A 269 -9.93 -23.43 9.78
C TRP A 269 -8.42 -23.27 9.62
N GLY A 270 -7.80 -22.29 10.29
CA GLY A 270 -6.39 -21.94 10.10
C GLY A 270 -5.41 -23.09 10.37
N GLY A 271 -5.72 -23.96 11.33
CA GLY A 271 -4.90 -25.15 11.65
C GLY A 271 -4.98 -26.28 10.61
N PHE A 272 -5.88 -26.17 9.63
CA PHE A 272 -6.15 -27.22 8.63
C PHE A 272 -5.87 -26.76 7.20
N ALA A 273 -5.22 -25.61 7.01
CA ALA A 273 -5.01 -25.01 5.70
C ALA A 273 -4.36 -25.95 4.68
N ASP A 274 -3.47 -26.85 5.12
CA ASP A 274 -2.78 -27.82 4.25
C ASP A 274 -3.73 -28.87 3.62
N PHE A 275 -4.89 -29.11 4.23
CA PHE A 275 -5.91 -30.06 3.76
C PHE A 275 -7.02 -29.39 2.94
N VAL A 276 -6.99 -28.05 2.87
CA VAL A 276 -7.98 -27.23 2.16
C VAL A 276 -7.40 -26.73 0.84
N ALA A 277 -8.07 -27.03 -0.27
CA ALA A 277 -7.87 -26.35 -1.53
C ALA A 277 -8.66 -25.03 -1.50
N ASP A 278 -7.96 -23.91 -1.32
CA ASP A 278 -8.54 -22.56 -1.43
C ASP A 278 -8.71 -22.20 -2.92
N VAL A 279 -9.95 -21.98 -3.36
CA VAL A 279 -10.31 -21.76 -4.77
C VAL A 279 -10.95 -20.35 -4.93
N PRO A 280 -10.13 -19.29 -4.99
CA PRO A 280 -10.62 -17.92 -5.20
C PRO A 280 -11.06 -17.70 -6.65
N LEU A 281 -12.27 -17.19 -6.85
CA LEU A 281 -12.82 -16.85 -8.16
C LEU A 281 -12.90 -15.33 -8.36
N THR A 282 -12.18 -14.84 -9.36
CA THR A 282 -12.24 -13.47 -9.90
C THR A 282 -13.15 -13.41 -11.12
N PRO A 283 -13.53 -12.25 -11.68
CA PRO A 283 -14.12 -12.20 -13.03
C PRO A 283 -13.27 -12.96 -14.05
N PHE A 284 -13.85 -13.42 -15.16
CA PHE A 284 -13.09 -14.07 -16.21
C PHE A 284 -11.98 -13.16 -16.71
N THR A 285 -10.83 -13.78 -16.98
CA THR A 285 -9.81 -13.14 -17.80
C THR A 285 -10.38 -12.85 -19.18
N GLU A 286 -9.77 -11.90 -19.88
CA GLU A 286 -10.18 -11.59 -21.25
C GLU A 286 -10.16 -12.84 -22.14
N ALA A 287 -9.14 -13.70 -22.00
CA ALA A 287 -9.05 -14.96 -22.74
C ALA A 287 -10.22 -15.92 -22.45
N GLU A 288 -10.60 -16.09 -21.17
CA GLU A 288 -11.73 -16.94 -20.78
C GLU A 288 -13.06 -16.38 -21.28
N ALA A 289 -13.27 -15.06 -21.17
CA ALA A 289 -14.49 -14.40 -21.64
C ALA A 289 -14.60 -14.47 -23.17
N ARG A 290 -13.50 -14.24 -23.90
CA ARG A 290 -13.43 -14.42 -25.36
C ARG A 290 -13.72 -15.84 -25.77
N GLY A 291 -13.17 -16.82 -25.05
CA GLY A 291 -13.44 -18.22 -25.32
C GLY A 291 -14.93 -18.56 -25.11
N LEU A 292 -15.56 -18.07 -24.03
CA LEU A 292 -17.01 -18.26 -23.81
C LEU A 292 -17.85 -17.64 -24.94
N LEU A 293 -17.45 -16.45 -25.42
CA LEU A 293 -18.12 -15.78 -26.53
C LEU A 293 -17.99 -16.58 -27.83
N ALA A 294 -16.78 -17.06 -28.14
CA ALA A 294 -16.50 -17.87 -29.32
C ALA A 294 -17.33 -19.16 -29.35
N ASP A 295 -17.46 -19.85 -28.21
CA ASP A 295 -18.27 -21.06 -28.08
C ASP A 295 -19.76 -20.83 -28.31
N ARG A 296 -20.23 -19.59 -28.10
CA ARG A 296 -21.60 -19.16 -28.40
C ARG A 296 -21.76 -18.57 -29.81
N GLY A 297 -20.69 -18.55 -30.60
CA GLY A 297 -20.66 -18.05 -31.97
C GLY A 297 -20.48 -16.53 -32.07
N VAL A 298 -20.12 -15.85 -30.98
CA VAL A 298 -19.83 -14.40 -30.95
C VAL A 298 -18.32 -14.22 -31.11
N VAL A 299 -17.87 -13.93 -32.34
CA VAL A 299 -16.45 -13.84 -32.71
C VAL A 299 -16.06 -12.51 -33.34
N ALA A 300 -17.03 -11.66 -33.67
CA ALA A 300 -16.76 -10.36 -34.28
C ALA A 300 -16.12 -9.42 -33.24
N GLU A 301 -14.90 -8.96 -33.52
CA GLU A 301 -14.08 -8.21 -32.55
C GLU A 301 -14.78 -6.98 -31.94
N PRO A 302 -15.49 -6.13 -32.72
CA PRO A 302 -16.20 -4.99 -32.14
C PRO A 302 -17.30 -5.40 -31.15
N VAL A 303 -17.99 -6.52 -31.42
CA VAL A 303 -19.04 -7.07 -30.55
C VAL A 303 -18.43 -7.67 -29.28
N VAL A 304 -17.30 -8.36 -29.42
CA VAL A 304 -16.56 -8.95 -28.30
C VAL A 304 -16.05 -7.85 -27.35
N GLU A 305 -15.44 -6.80 -27.89
CA GLU A 305 -14.97 -5.65 -27.11
C GLU A 305 -16.13 -4.99 -26.34
N GLU A 306 -17.28 -4.79 -26.98
CA GLU A 306 -18.45 -4.19 -26.35
C GLU A 306 -19.01 -5.06 -25.23
N VAL A 307 -19.11 -6.39 -25.44
CA VAL A 307 -19.52 -7.33 -24.40
C VAL A 307 -18.54 -7.31 -23.22
N LEU A 308 -17.23 -7.34 -23.47
CA LEU A 308 -16.22 -7.27 -22.40
C LEU A 308 -16.32 -5.95 -21.61
N ARG A 309 -16.50 -4.83 -22.32
CA ARG A 309 -16.68 -3.50 -21.72
C ARG A 309 -17.93 -3.43 -20.83
N LEU A 310 -19.06 -3.96 -21.30
CA LEU A 310 -20.32 -3.91 -20.56
C LEU A 310 -20.33 -4.85 -19.35
N THR A 311 -19.68 -6.01 -19.46
CA THR A 311 -19.76 -7.08 -18.46
C THR A 311 -18.63 -7.05 -17.44
N GLY A 312 -17.50 -6.39 -17.76
CA GLY A 312 -16.30 -6.42 -16.92
C GLY A 312 -15.75 -7.84 -16.71
N GLY A 313 -15.97 -8.74 -17.66
CA GLY A 313 -15.57 -10.14 -17.57
C GLY A 313 -16.42 -10.98 -16.61
N LEU A 314 -17.55 -10.49 -16.09
CA LEU A 314 -18.44 -11.30 -15.26
C LEU A 314 -19.01 -12.48 -16.05
N PRO A 315 -18.73 -13.74 -15.67
CA PRO A 315 -19.20 -14.91 -16.40
C PRO A 315 -20.71 -14.92 -16.63
N VAL A 316 -21.47 -14.52 -15.60
CA VAL A 316 -22.93 -14.47 -15.66
C VAL A 316 -23.45 -13.47 -16.70
N LEU A 317 -22.78 -12.33 -16.87
CA LEU A 317 -23.20 -11.29 -17.81
C LEU A 317 -22.68 -11.58 -19.22
N VAL A 318 -21.43 -12.04 -19.34
CA VAL A 318 -20.86 -12.50 -20.63
C VAL A 318 -21.76 -13.59 -21.21
N SER A 319 -22.16 -14.59 -20.41
CA SER A 319 -23.08 -15.63 -20.89
C SER A 319 -24.46 -15.09 -21.27
N THR A 320 -25.00 -14.11 -20.52
CA THR A 320 -26.32 -13.53 -20.81
C THR A 320 -26.31 -12.78 -22.15
N LEU A 321 -25.27 -11.99 -22.42
CA LEU A 321 -25.15 -11.29 -23.71
C LEU A 321 -24.80 -12.24 -24.86
N ALA A 322 -23.97 -13.26 -24.61
CA ALA A 322 -23.62 -14.25 -25.61
C ALA A 322 -24.83 -15.09 -26.07
N GLU A 323 -25.85 -15.26 -25.22
CA GLU A 323 -27.09 -15.97 -25.58
C GLU A 323 -27.90 -15.28 -26.67
N ALA A 324 -27.86 -13.94 -26.74
CA ALA A 324 -28.53 -13.16 -27.77
C ALA A 324 -27.86 -13.30 -29.15
N ARG A 325 -26.63 -13.82 -29.21
CA ARG A 325 -25.80 -13.94 -30.42
C ARG A 325 -25.76 -12.63 -31.24
N PRO A 326 -25.35 -11.51 -30.62
CA PRO A 326 -25.26 -10.22 -31.30
C PRO A 326 -24.31 -10.30 -32.51
N ALA A 327 -24.71 -9.69 -33.62
CA ALA A 327 -23.91 -9.63 -34.85
C ALA A 327 -23.23 -8.26 -35.01
N ASP A 328 -23.80 -7.21 -34.41
CA ASP A 328 -23.31 -5.83 -34.39
C ASP A 328 -23.18 -5.31 -32.93
N PRO A 329 -22.24 -4.39 -32.62
CA PRO A 329 -22.18 -3.74 -31.31
C PRO A 329 -23.51 -3.12 -30.86
N ASP A 330 -24.30 -2.58 -31.77
CA ASP A 330 -25.61 -1.98 -31.45
C ASP A 330 -26.65 -3.03 -31.06
N ASP A 331 -26.45 -4.31 -31.42
CA ASP A 331 -27.30 -5.43 -31.00
C ASP A 331 -27.02 -5.87 -29.55
N VAL A 332 -25.91 -5.41 -28.95
CA VAL A 332 -25.53 -5.75 -27.58
C VAL A 332 -26.38 -4.94 -26.60
N GLY A 333 -27.54 -5.49 -26.23
CA GLY A 333 -28.41 -4.89 -25.22
C GLY A 333 -27.71 -4.69 -23.86
N ASP A 334 -28.14 -3.70 -23.08
CA ASP A 334 -27.55 -3.44 -21.76
C ASP A 334 -27.93 -4.57 -20.75
N PRO A 335 -26.96 -5.37 -20.26
CA PRO A 335 -27.26 -6.45 -19.32
C PRO A 335 -27.54 -5.91 -17.91
N SER A 336 -27.40 -4.60 -17.65
CA SER A 336 -27.41 -4.04 -16.29
C SER A 336 -28.71 -4.28 -15.56
N THR A 337 -29.87 -4.23 -16.24
CA THR A 337 -31.16 -4.55 -15.62
C THR A 337 -31.18 -6.00 -15.14
N THR A 338 -30.82 -6.94 -16.01
CA THR A 338 -30.76 -8.37 -15.67
C THR A 338 -29.70 -8.67 -14.61
N ALA A 339 -28.55 -7.98 -14.67
CA ALA A 339 -27.48 -8.08 -13.68
C ALA A 339 -27.98 -7.69 -12.29
N VAL A 340 -28.55 -6.50 -12.16
CA VAL A 340 -29.08 -5.96 -10.90
C VAL A 340 -30.24 -6.81 -10.39
N GLU A 341 -31.13 -7.27 -11.26
CA GLU A 341 -32.20 -8.20 -10.89
C GLU A 341 -31.65 -9.51 -10.34
N ARG A 342 -30.56 -10.05 -10.89
CA ARG A 342 -29.89 -11.24 -10.34
C ARG A 342 -29.19 -10.95 -9.02
N PHE A 343 -28.49 -9.82 -8.90
CA PHE A 343 -27.81 -9.42 -7.67
C PHE A 343 -28.77 -9.11 -6.52
N LEU A 344 -30.00 -8.72 -6.82
CA LEU A 344 -31.02 -8.43 -5.81
C LEU A 344 -32.20 -9.41 -5.92
N LYS A 345 -32.00 -10.62 -6.48
CA LYS A 345 -33.11 -11.55 -6.78
C LYS A 345 -33.92 -11.93 -5.54
N TRP A 346 -33.23 -12.06 -4.41
CA TRP A 346 -33.83 -12.44 -3.13
C TRP A 346 -34.49 -11.27 -2.40
N GLU A 347 -34.16 -10.02 -2.75
CA GLU A 347 -34.68 -8.85 -2.06
C GLU A 347 -35.97 -8.37 -2.74
N GLN A 348 -37.09 -8.53 -2.03
CA GLN A 348 -38.43 -8.20 -2.50
C GLN A 348 -38.91 -6.85 -1.98
N ASP A 349 -38.28 -6.30 -0.94
CA ASP A 349 -38.66 -5.00 -0.38
C ASP A 349 -38.18 -3.86 -1.31
N PRO A 350 -39.11 -3.06 -1.88
CA PRO A 350 -38.75 -1.97 -2.77
C PRO A 350 -37.86 -0.90 -2.11
N VAL A 351 -37.98 -0.67 -0.79
CA VAL A 351 -37.16 0.29 -0.04
C VAL A 351 -35.72 -0.20 0.01
N ARG A 352 -35.50 -1.46 0.41
CA ARG A 352 -34.17 -2.10 0.45
C ARG A 352 -33.51 -2.14 -0.93
N ARG A 353 -34.27 -2.43 -1.99
CA ARG A 353 -33.76 -2.37 -3.36
C ARG A 353 -33.31 -0.95 -3.75
N ALA A 354 -34.07 0.07 -3.36
CA ALA A 354 -33.70 1.46 -3.61
C ALA A 354 -32.45 1.87 -2.81
N VAL A 355 -32.35 1.44 -1.55
CA VAL A 355 -31.18 1.64 -0.67
C VAL A 355 -29.92 1.03 -1.30
N ALA A 356 -29.98 -0.22 -1.76
CA ALA A 356 -28.84 -0.88 -2.41
C ALA A 356 -28.36 -0.12 -3.66
N LEU A 357 -29.28 0.45 -4.45
CA LEU A 357 -28.92 1.25 -5.61
C LEU A 357 -28.35 2.62 -5.23
N ALA A 358 -28.93 3.30 -4.26
CA ALA A 358 -28.47 4.61 -3.81
C ALA A 358 -27.07 4.54 -3.19
N CYS A 359 -26.83 3.52 -2.36
CA CYS A 359 -25.53 3.29 -1.72
C CYS A 359 -24.46 2.77 -2.68
N ALA A 360 -24.80 2.33 -3.90
CA ALA A 360 -23.79 2.05 -4.91
C ALA A 360 -23.13 3.34 -5.46
N LEU A 361 -23.78 4.52 -5.33
CA LEU A 361 -23.28 5.79 -5.88
C LEU A 361 -21.95 6.23 -5.24
N PRO A 362 -21.81 6.31 -3.90
CA PRO A 362 -20.54 6.67 -3.26
C PRO A 362 -19.47 5.62 -3.54
N ARG A 363 -18.20 6.06 -3.65
CA ARG A 363 -17.05 5.13 -3.78
C ARG A 363 -16.71 4.44 -2.47
N ARG A 364 -17.03 5.10 -1.36
CA ARG A 364 -16.83 4.64 0.02
C ARG A 364 -18.07 5.00 0.82
N LEU A 365 -18.48 4.12 1.71
CA LEU A 365 -19.62 4.33 2.60
C LEU A 365 -19.16 4.20 4.05
N ASP A 366 -19.69 5.07 4.87
CA ASP A 366 -19.77 4.94 6.32
C ASP A 366 -21.22 5.31 6.74
N ALA A 367 -21.49 5.38 8.03
CA ALA A 367 -22.82 5.71 8.52
C ALA A 367 -23.28 7.14 8.11
N ASP A 368 -22.36 8.09 7.97
CA ASP A 368 -22.68 9.47 7.59
C ASP A 368 -22.96 9.58 6.09
N VAL A 369 -22.13 8.94 5.26
CA VAL A 369 -22.35 8.87 3.81
C VAL A 369 -23.61 8.07 3.48
N PHE A 370 -23.92 7.01 4.25
CA PHE A 370 -25.18 6.28 4.12
C PHE A 370 -26.38 7.21 4.33
N ARG A 371 -26.37 7.99 5.42
CA ARG A 371 -27.41 9.00 5.71
C ARG A 371 -27.51 10.08 4.63
N ALA A 372 -26.39 10.41 3.99
CA ALA A 372 -26.37 11.36 2.88
C ALA A 372 -26.90 10.78 1.56
N ALA A 373 -26.71 9.47 1.33
CA ALA A 373 -27.09 8.79 0.10
C ALA A 373 -28.55 8.34 0.08
N VAL A 374 -29.15 8.06 1.24
CA VAL A 374 -30.48 7.47 1.38
C VAL A 374 -31.44 8.45 2.07
N GLU A 375 -32.62 8.64 1.47
CA GLU A 375 -33.72 9.41 2.08
C GLU A 375 -34.59 8.46 2.94
N CYS A 376 -34.21 8.23 4.20
CA CYS A 376 -34.98 7.40 5.15
C CYS A 376 -35.11 8.06 6.55
N SER A 377 -36.03 7.55 7.38
CA SER A 377 -36.21 8.02 8.76
C SER A 377 -34.99 7.68 9.64
N GLN A 378 -34.78 8.41 10.73
CA GLN A 378 -33.68 8.12 11.66
C GLN A 378 -33.81 6.72 12.28
N ASP A 379 -35.04 6.29 12.59
CA ASP A 379 -35.33 5.00 13.23
C ASP A 379 -35.01 3.81 12.29
N ASP A 380 -35.15 3.98 10.97
CA ASP A 380 -34.87 2.93 9.98
C ASP A 380 -33.39 2.88 9.55
N THR A 381 -32.62 3.95 9.81
CA THR A 381 -31.26 4.12 9.27
C THR A 381 -30.32 3.04 9.75
N GLU A 382 -30.30 2.74 11.04
CA GLU A 382 -29.40 1.74 11.63
C GLU A 382 -29.72 0.33 11.13
N ALA A 383 -31.02 -0.02 11.09
CA ALA A 383 -31.48 -1.31 10.59
C ALA A 383 -31.16 -1.51 9.10
N LEU A 384 -31.37 -0.48 8.27
CA LEU A 384 -31.06 -0.54 6.84
C LEU A 384 -29.55 -0.56 6.56
N PHE A 385 -28.75 0.17 7.34
CA PHE A 385 -27.29 0.13 7.19
C PHE A 385 -26.71 -1.22 7.63
N ALA A 386 -27.20 -1.79 8.73
CA ALA A 386 -26.82 -3.14 9.16
C ALA A 386 -27.20 -4.20 8.12
N TRP A 387 -28.41 -4.10 7.55
CA TRP A 387 -28.82 -4.95 6.43
C TRP A 387 -27.91 -4.80 5.21
N LEU A 388 -27.55 -3.56 4.84
CA LEU A 388 -26.66 -3.27 3.71
C LEU A 388 -25.29 -3.93 3.88
N ARG A 389 -24.73 -3.90 5.10
CA ARG A 389 -23.45 -4.53 5.44
C ARG A 389 -23.50 -6.05 5.31
N GLY A 390 -24.67 -6.66 5.47
CA GLY A 390 -24.89 -8.08 5.25
C GLY A 390 -25.05 -8.47 3.78
N LEU A 391 -25.00 -7.53 2.84
CA LEU A 391 -25.19 -7.86 1.43
C LEU A 391 -23.99 -8.61 0.84
N PRO A 392 -24.27 -9.59 -0.03
CA PRO A 392 -23.28 -10.55 -0.54
C PRO A 392 -22.40 -9.97 -1.68
N PHE A 393 -22.21 -8.67 -1.72
CA PHE A 393 -21.32 -7.97 -2.66
C PHE A 393 -20.80 -6.67 -2.05
N VAL A 394 -21.00 -6.53 -0.74
CA VAL A 394 -20.58 -5.41 0.08
C VAL A 394 -19.53 -5.95 1.04
N SER A 395 -18.32 -5.41 0.94
CA SER A 395 -17.23 -5.76 1.85
C SER A 395 -17.22 -4.81 3.04
N ASP A 396 -17.22 -5.38 4.23
CA ASP A 396 -17.07 -4.68 5.50
C ASP A 396 -15.59 -4.67 5.90
N ARG A 397 -15.00 -3.48 6.04
CA ARG A 397 -13.62 -3.29 6.53
C ARG A 397 -13.61 -2.43 7.80
N GLY A 398 -14.57 -2.65 8.70
CA GLY A 398 -14.67 -1.94 9.98
C GLY A 398 -15.68 -0.78 9.91
N ASP A 399 -15.21 0.46 10.00
CA ASP A 399 -16.03 1.66 9.86
C ASP A 399 -16.44 1.94 8.41
N ARG A 400 -15.70 1.39 7.44
CA ARG A 400 -15.90 1.61 6.00
C ARG A 400 -16.47 0.39 5.29
N VAL A 401 -17.43 0.68 4.44
CA VAL A 401 -18.18 -0.25 3.62
C VAL A 401 -17.92 0.06 2.15
N GLN A 402 -17.63 -0.96 1.35
CA GLN A 402 -17.35 -0.80 -0.08
C GLN A 402 -18.10 -1.84 -0.91
N TYR A 403 -18.72 -1.39 -1.98
CA TYR A 403 -19.31 -2.27 -2.99
C TYR A 403 -18.21 -2.86 -3.84
N HIS A 404 -18.32 -4.14 -4.17
CA HIS A 404 -17.43 -4.71 -5.17
C HIS A 404 -17.66 -4.05 -6.54
N ASP A 405 -16.60 -3.56 -7.19
CA ASP A 405 -16.68 -2.72 -8.41
C ASP A 405 -17.50 -3.37 -9.53
N VAL A 406 -17.37 -4.69 -9.63
CA VAL A 406 -18.03 -5.52 -10.63
C VAL A 406 -19.56 -5.56 -10.47
N VAL A 407 -20.08 -5.42 -9.26
CA VAL A 407 -21.52 -5.32 -8.98
C VAL A 407 -21.97 -3.86 -9.02
N ARG A 408 -21.12 -2.96 -8.55
CA ARG A 408 -21.33 -1.51 -8.55
C ARG A 408 -21.54 -0.96 -9.96
N ALA A 409 -20.68 -1.33 -10.92
CA ALA A 409 -20.73 -0.76 -12.28
C ALA A 409 -22.08 -0.97 -13.00
N PRO A 410 -22.68 -2.18 -13.03
CA PRO A 410 -24.04 -2.36 -13.56
C PRO A 410 -25.11 -1.55 -12.80
N MET A 411 -24.99 -1.41 -11.47
CA MET A 411 -25.94 -0.59 -10.69
C MET A 411 -25.86 0.89 -11.05
N LEU A 412 -24.66 1.42 -11.28
CA LEU A 412 -24.47 2.80 -11.72
C LEU A 412 -25.01 3.01 -13.14
N ARG A 413 -24.66 2.11 -14.06
CA ARG A 413 -25.13 2.17 -15.45
C ARG A 413 -26.66 2.11 -15.53
N LEU A 414 -27.30 1.20 -14.79
CA LEU A 414 -28.75 1.10 -14.70
C LEU A 414 -29.38 2.43 -14.26
N GLN A 415 -28.82 3.06 -13.23
CA GLN A 415 -29.34 4.32 -12.70
C GLN A 415 -29.16 5.48 -13.68
N ARG A 416 -28.00 5.55 -14.32
CA ARG A 416 -27.68 6.55 -15.35
C ARG A 416 -28.63 6.45 -16.55
N LEU A 417 -28.86 5.24 -17.05
CA LEU A 417 -29.70 5.00 -18.23
C LEU A 417 -31.20 5.13 -17.95
N ARG A 418 -31.68 4.67 -16.78
CA ARG A 418 -33.12 4.78 -16.43
C ARG A 418 -33.55 6.22 -16.16
N SER A 419 -32.71 7.02 -15.50
CA SER A 419 -33.05 8.41 -15.16
C SER A 419 -31.81 9.30 -15.20
N PRO A 420 -31.41 9.80 -16.39
CA PRO A 420 -30.22 10.64 -16.53
C PRO A 420 -30.25 11.92 -15.67
N ARG A 421 -31.43 12.56 -15.57
CA ARG A 421 -31.61 13.73 -14.70
C ARG A 421 -31.52 13.35 -13.22
N GLY A 422 -32.23 12.29 -12.81
CA GLY A 422 -32.18 11.80 -11.42
C GLY A 422 -30.81 11.25 -11.00
N TRP A 423 -30.04 10.71 -11.95
CA TRP A 423 -28.61 10.39 -11.77
C TRP A 423 -27.82 11.65 -11.46
N ALA A 424 -27.87 12.65 -12.34
CA ALA A 424 -27.10 13.88 -12.17
C ALA A 424 -27.47 14.61 -10.87
N ASP A 425 -28.76 14.65 -10.51
CA ASP A 425 -29.22 15.31 -9.28
C ASP A 425 -28.75 14.59 -8.02
N ARG A 426 -28.73 13.25 -8.00
CA ARG A 426 -28.18 12.49 -6.87
C ARG A 426 -26.68 12.65 -6.73
N GLN A 427 -25.96 12.65 -7.86
CA GLN A 427 -24.53 12.92 -7.89
C GLN A 427 -24.21 14.33 -7.35
N ARG A 428 -24.98 15.36 -7.76
CA ARG A 428 -24.83 16.73 -7.22
C ARG A 428 -25.15 16.82 -5.73
N ARG A 429 -26.15 16.09 -5.24
CA ARG A 429 -26.46 16.05 -3.79
C ARG A 429 -25.30 15.49 -2.99
N LEU A 430 -24.74 14.37 -3.42
CA LEU A 430 -23.55 13.78 -2.78
C LEU A 430 -22.35 14.73 -2.84
N ALA A 431 -22.06 15.31 -4.00
CA ALA A 431 -21.02 16.34 -4.12
C ALA A 431 -21.22 17.49 -3.14
N GLY A 432 -22.45 18.01 -3.02
CA GLY A 432 -22.77 19.09 -2.09
C GLY A 432 -22.63 18.72 -0.62
N VAL A 433 -22.80 17.44 -0.26
CA VAL A 433 -22.52 16.94 1.10
C VAL A 433 -21.02 16.96 1.37
N PHE A 434 -20.22 16.37 0.48
CA PHE A 434 -18.76 16.35 0.63
C PHE A 434 -18.15 17.77 0.60
N ALA A 435 -18.69 18.67 -0.21
CA ALA A 435 -18.29 20.07 -0.24
C ALA A 435 -18.51 20.77 1.11
N ARG A 436 -19.65 20.52 1.78
CA ARG A 436 -19.92 21.07 3.12
C ARG A 436 -18.95 20.53 4.16
N TRP A 437 -18.78 19.22 4.24
CA TRP A 437 -17.83 18.60 5.17
C TRP A 437 -16.39 19.06 4.93
N ARG A 438 -16.00 19.22 3.65
CA ARG A 438 -14.68 19.78 3.28
C ARG A 438 -14.53 21.20 3.82
N THR A 439 -15.53 22.06 3.58
CA THR A 439 -15.53 23.46 4.03
C THR A 439 -15.49 23.57 5.55
N GLU A 440 -16.20 22.68 6.27
CA GLU A 440 -16.15 22.58 7.74
C GLU A 440 -14.74 22.23 8.25
N ALA A 441 -13.97 21.46 7.48
CA ALA A 441 -12.59 21.09 7.81
C ALA A 441 -11.54 22.17 7.46
N GLU A 442 -11.93 23.26 6.79
CA GLU A 442 -11.00 24.29 6.31
C GLU A 442 -10.59 25.32 7.36
N ASP A 443 -11.36 25.50 8.43
CA ASP A 443 -11.22 26.44 9.55
C ASP A 443 -9.98 27.38 9.55
N GLY A 444 -9.98 28.41 8.69
CA GLY A 444 -8.93 29.43 8.65
C GLY A 444 -7.54 28.98 8.17
N ARG A 445 -7.42 27.73 7.69
CA ARG A 445 -6.16 27.11 7.24
C ARG A 445 -5.77 27.60 5.85
N SER A 446 -4.47 27.67 5.61
CA SER A 446 -3.89 27.94 4.29
C SER A 446 -4.06 26.76 3.34
N SER A 447 -3.99 27.02 2.02
CA SER A 447 -4.10 25.96 1.00
C SER A 447 -3.08 24.84 1.19
N ILE A 448 -1.85 25.15 1.64
CA ILE A 448 -0.80 24.17 1.88
C ILE A 448 -1.18 23.24 3.04
N GLU A 449 -1.70 23.79 4.14
CA GLU A 449 -2.15 23.00 5.29
C GLU A 449 -3.34 22.09 4.95
N LEU A 450 -4.23 22.54 4.07
CA LEU A 450 -5.35 21.75 3.57
C LEU A 450 -4.88 20.59 2.70
N TRP A 451 -3.99 20.87 1.75
CA TRP A 451 -3.45 19.83 0.88
C TRP A 451 -2.54 18.85 1.61
N ALA A 452 -1.98 19.19 2.77
CA ALA A 452 -1.25 18.25 3.63
C ALA A 452 -2.18 17.26 4.37
N ASP A 453 -3.43 17.64 4.61
CA ASP A 453 -4.43 16.89 5.38
C ASP A 453 -5.07 15.76 4.56
N GLU A 454 -4.97 14.52 5.04
CA GLU A 454 -5.56 13.38 4.34
C GLU A 454 -7.09 13.40 4.36
N GLY A 455 -7.72 13.83 5.47
CA GLY A 455 -9.18 13.90 5.58
C GLY A 455 -9.77 14.91 4.60
N TRP A 456 -9.17 16.11 4.53
CA TRP A 456 -9.57 17.14 3.58
C TRP A 456 -9.40 16.66 2.12
N ARG A 457 -8.26 16.05 1.80
CA ARG A 457 -7.98 15.48 0.47
C ARG A 457 -9.03 14.43 0.07
N GLU A 458 -9.43 13.55 0.98
CA GLU A 458 -10.45 12.53 0.71
C GLU A 458 -11.83 13.15 0.43
N LEU A 459 -12.22 14.17 1.20
CA LEU A 459 -13.47 14.89 0.98
C LEU A 459 -13.46 15.63 -0.37
N ARG A 460 -12.34 16.28 -0.72
CA ARG A 460 -12.16 16.94 -2.02
C ARG A 460 -12.21 15.96 -3.18
N LEU A 461 -11.60 14.79 -3.03
CA LEU A 461 -11.61 13.72 -4.04
C LEU A 461 -13.03 13.15 -4.23
N ALA A 462 -13.79 12.98 -3.16
CA ALA A 462 -15.17 12.51 -3.20
C ALA A 462 -16.11 13.54 -3.86
N GLU A 463 -16.02 14.81 -3.47
CA GLU A 463 -16.72 15.93 -4.12
C GLU A 463 -16.45 15.93 -5.63
N THR A 464 -15.18 15.88 -6.00
CA THR A 464 -14.71 15.90 -7.39
C THR A 464 -15.27 14.74 -8.21
N TYR A 465 -15.19 13.52 -7.67
CA TYR A 465 -15.73 12.33 -8.33
C TYR A 465 -17.23 12.48 -8.64
N HIS A 466 -18.00 12.96 -7.67
CA HIS A 466 -19.45 13.12 -7.81
C HIS A 466 -19.81 14.27 -8.77
N LEU A 467 -19.06 15.37 -8.77
CA LEU A 467 -19.25 16.47 -9.73
C LEU A 467 -18.94 16.05 -11.18
N LEU A 468 -17.88 15.27 -11.38
CA LEU A 468 -17.57 14.66 -12.68
C LEU A 468 -18.69 13.73 -13.13
N CYS A 469 -19.18 12.86 -12.24
CA CYS A 469 -20.31 11.97 -12.53
C CYS A 469 -21.61 12.70 -12.85
N ALA A 470 -21.82 13.89 -12.27
CA ALA A 470 -22.96 14.75 -12.55
C ALA A 470 -22.86 15.53 -13.88
N GLY A 471 -21.71 15.48 -14.56
CA GLY A 471 -21.45 16.25 -15.78
C GLY A 471 -21.40 17.76 -15.53
N ALA A 472 -20.88 18.19 -14.37
CA ALA A 472 -20.76 19.61 -14.06
C ALA A 472 -19.76 20.31 -15.00
N ARG A 473 -20.18 21.44 -15.60
CA ARG A 473 -19.38 22.19 -16.57
C ARG A 473 -18.15 22.80 -15.88
N GLY A 474 -17.00 22.80 -16.56
CA GLY A 474 -15.76 23.40 -16.05
C GLY A 474 -14.96 22.50 -15.08
N MET A 475 -15.61 21.55 -14.42
CA MET A 475 -14.96 20.67 -13.43
C MET A 475 -13.76 19.92 -13.97
N PHE A 476 -13.81 19.51 -15.23
CA PHE A 476 -12.72 18.76 -15.84
C PHE A 476 -11.37 19.51 -15.75
N GLN A 477 -11.38 20.83 -15.95
CA GLN A 477 -10.17 21.66 -15.85
C GLN A 477 -9.72 21.83 -14.39
N GLU A 478 -10.68 21.99 -13.49
CA GLU A 478 -10.43 22.08 -12.05
C GLU A 478 -9.77 20.80 -11.52
N VAL A 479 -10.23 19.62 -11.96
CA VAL A 479 -9.63 18.33 -11.57
C VAL A 479 -8.19 18.19 -12.05
N LEU A 480 -7.87 18.69 -13.25
CA LEU A 480 -6.50 18.70 -13.74
C LEU A 480 -5.63 19.66 -12.92
N GLY A 481 -6.18 20.80 -12.47
CA GLY A 481 -5.51 21.69 -11.52
C GLY A 481 -5.27 21.03 -10.15
N ASP A 482 -6.29 20.37 -9.61
CA ASP A 482 -6.19 19.59 -8.37
C ASP A 482 -5.16 18.45 -8.50
N PHE A 483 -5.03 17.84 -9.68
CA PHE A 483 -3.99 16.84 -9.95
C PHE A 483 -2.58 17.45 -9.85
N VAL A 484 -2.36 18.68 -10.33
CA VAL A 484 -1.07 19.38 -10.19
C VAL A 484 -0.76 19.64 -8.72
N LEU A 485 -1.75 20.07 -7.93
CA LEU A 485 -1.60 20.25 -6.48
C LEU A 485 -1.33 18.93 -5.76
N ALA A 486 -1.98 17.84 -6.18
CA ALA A 486 -1.70 16.50 -5.66
C ALA A 486 -0.26 16.03 -5.98
N CYS A 487 0.34 16.49 -7.08
CA CYS A 487 1.76 16.21 -7.37
C CYS A 487 2.70 16.94 -6.40
N ASP A 488 2.37 18.15 -5.93
CA ASP A 488 3.17 18.87 -4.92
C ASP A 488 3.17 18.14 -3.56
N VAL A 489 2.06 17.48 -3.23
CA VAL A 489 1.97 16.59 -2.07
C VAL A 489 2.79 15.31 -2.25
N GLY A 490 2.73 14.71 -3.43
CA GLY A 490 3.53 13.55 -3.80
C GLY A 490 2.79 12.50 -4.63
N GLU A 491 3.55 11.51 -5.10
CA GLU A 491 3.09 10.59 -6.14
C GLU A 491 1.87 9.75 -5.74
N ILE A 492 1.76 9.35 -4.47
CA ILE A 492 0.60 8.59 -3.96
C ILE A 492 -0.68 9.40 -4.11
N ALA A 493 -0.65 10.70 -3.80
CA ALA A 493 -1.79 11.59 -3.98
C ALA A 493 -2.11 11.76 -5.46
N ALA A 494 -1.11 12.04 -6.30
CA ALA A 494 -1.28 12.14 -7.76
C ALA A 494 -1.96 10.89 -8.37
N ARG A 495 -1.52 9.69 -7.96
CA ARG A 495 -2.12 8.40 -8.39
C ARG A 495 -3.58 8.27 -7.98
N ARG A 496 -3.95 8.72 -6.76
CA ARG A 496 -5.34 8.71 -6.29
C ARG A 496 -6.23 9.61 -7.14
N TRP A 497 -5.75 10.81 -7.51
CA TRP A 497 -6.48 11.74 -8.39
C TRP A 497 -6.62 11.20 -9.82
N ALA A 498 -5.55 10.68 -10.41
CA ALA A 498 -5.59 10.07 -11.74
C ALA A 498 -6.60 8.91 -11.80
N ARG A 499 -6.61 8.05 -10.76
CA ARG A 499 -7.58 6.96 -10.63
C ARG A 499 -9.01 7.48 -10.44
N ALA A 500 -9.23 8.47 -9.58
CA ALA A 500 -10.57 9.03 -9.39
C ALA A 500 -11.13 9.64 -10.68
N LEU A 501 -10.30 10.29 -11.49
CA LEU A 501 -10.68 10.80 -12.81
C LEU A 501 -11.03 9.67 -13.79
N ALA A 502 -10.27 8.57 -13.77
CA ALA A 502 -10.56 7.39 -14.58
C ALA A 502 -11.89 6.73 -14.17
N ASP A 503 -12.07 6.49 -12.86
CA ASP A 503 -13.26 5.88 -12.28
C ASP A 503 -14.51 6.73 -12.57
N ALA A 504 -14.44 8.05 -12.32
CA ALA A 504 -15.53 8.97 -12.60
C ALA A 504 -15.88 8.98 -14.10
N GLY A 505 -14.87 9.02 -14.96
CA GLY A 505 -15.07 8.97 -16.40
C GLY A 505 -15.79 7.69 -16.85
N GLN A 506 -15.40 6.54 -16.31
CA GLN A 506 -16.02 5.25 -16.61
C GLN A 506 -17.46 5.18 -16.09
N ASP A 507 -17.69 5.57 -14.83
CA ASP A 507 -19.00 5.53 -14.19
C ASP A 507 -19.99 6.54 -14.81
N ALA A 508 -19.49 7.65 -15.34
CA ALA A 508 -20.27 8.69 -15.99
C ALA A 508 -20.46 8.51 -17.51
N ASP A 509 -19.78 7.54 -18.15
CA ASP A 509 -19.63 7.45 -19.62
C ASP A 509 -18.92 8.65 -20.25
N ALA A 510 -18.12 9.37 -19.49
CA ALA A 510 -17.33 10.49 -19.98
C ALA A 510 -15.98 9.98 -20.50
N GLU A 511 -15.94 9.52 -21.76
CA GLU A 511 -14.74 8.96 -22.40
C GLU A 511 -13.50 9.86 -22.27
N GLY A 512 -13.67 11.18 -22.40
CA GLY A 512 -12.59 12.14 -22.24
C GLY A 512 -11.93 12.07 -20.86
N ALA A 513 -12.73 12.07 -19.80
CA ALA A 513 -12.24 11.95 -18.43
C ALA A 513 -11.59 10.58 -18.17
N ALA A 514 -12.24 9.51 -18.63
CA ALA A 514 -11.71 8.14 -18.49
C ALA A 514 -10.34 7.99 -19.18
N ARG A 515 -10.19 8.57 -20.38
CA ARG A 515 -8.94 8.57 -21.14
C ARG A 515 -7.83 9.33 -20.41
N TRP A 516 -8.13 10.54 -19.94
CA TRP A 516 -7.17 11.34 -19.18
C TRP A 516 -6.69 10.64 -17.92
N GLY A 517 -7.60 10.08 -17.11
CA GLY A 517 -7.21 9.33 -15.92
C GLY A 517 -6.30 8.13 -16.22
N LYS A 518 -6.59 7.39 -17.30
CA LYS A 518 -5.74 6.27 -17.77
C LYS A 518 -4.37 6.73 -18.28
N GLU A 519 -4.33 7.81 -19.06
CA GLU A 519 -3.08 8.37 -19.58
C GLU A 519 -2.18 8.93 -18.47
N LEU A 520 -2.76 9.64 -17.49
CA LEU A 520 -2.03 10.12 -16.31
C LEU A 520 -1.49 8.96 -15.49
N THR A 521 -2.29 7.92 -15.27
CA THR A 521 -1.85 6.70 -14.56
C THR A 521 -0.65 6.06 -15.27
N ARG A 522 -0.73 5.88 -16.60
CA ARG A 522 0.37 5.32 -17.39
C ARG A 522 1.62 6.20 -17.35
N ALA A 523 1.47 7.52 -17.43
CA ALA A 523 2.59 8.45 -17.35
C ALA A 523 3.31 8.37 -16.00
N LEU A 524 2.55 8.27 -14.89
CA LEU A 524 3.09 8.03 -13.55
C LEU A 524 3.83 6.69 -13.46
N ASP A 525 3.29 5.63 -14.08
CA ASP A 525 3.93 4.30 -14.09
C ASP A 525 5.25 4.27 -14.88
N SER A 526 5.33 4.96 -16.02
CA SER A 526 6.50 4.87 -16.91
C SER A 526 7.57 5.93 -16.67
N GLY A 527 7.19 7.12 -16.20
CA GLY A 527 8.07 8.28 -16.13
C GLY A 527 7.82 9.20 -14.92
N GLY A 528 7.10 8.70 -13.92
CA GLY A 528 6.84 9.42 -12.67
C GLY A 528 6.05 10.71 -12.84
N MET A 529 6.14 11.57 -11.82
CA MET A 529 5.39 12.84 -11.78
C MET A 529 5.81 13.82 -12.87
N ALA A 530 7.09 13.88 -13.24
CA ALA A 530 7.59 14.75 -14.32
C ALA A 530 6.92 14.45 -15.68
N ALA A 531 6.73 13.17 -16.02
CA ALA A 531 6.03 12.77 -17.24
C ALA A 531 4.54 13.10 -17.19
N ALA A 532 3.88 12.84 -16.05
CA ALA A 532 2.45 13.13 -15.88
C ALA A 532 2.16 14.63 -15.91
N LEU A 533 2.95 15.45 -15.23
CA LEU A 533 2.88 16.91 -15.28
C LEU A 533 3.19 17.43 -16.69
N GLY A 534 4.13 16.79 -17.40
CA GLY A 534 4.37 17.05 -18.82
C GLY A 534 3.10 16.90 -19.66
N LEU A 535 2.35 15.81 -19.47
CA LEU A 535 1.10 15.59 -20.21
C LEU A 535 0.06 16.69 -19.92
N VAL A 536 -0.10 17.07 -18.66
CA VAL A 536 -1.02 18.15 -18.24
C VAL A 536 -0.60 19.48 -18.85
N VAL A 537 0.66 19.87 -18.72
CA VAL A 537 1.24 21.12 -19.25
C VAL A 537 1.00 21.28 -20.75
N HIS A 538 1.04 20.20 -21.54
CA HIS A 538 0.91 20.30 -23.00
C HIS A 538 -0.54 20.19 -23.50
N ARG A 539 -1.45 19.56 -22.75
CA ARG A 539 -2.77 19.16 -23.27
C ARG A 539 -3.96 19.65 -22.45
N ALA A 540 -3.77 20.12 -21.21
CA ALA A 540 -4.88 20.52 -20.34
C ALA A 540 -5.59 21.78 -20.85
N GLY A 541 -4.85 22.72 -21.45
CA GLY A 541 -5.40 24.01 -21.89
C GLY A 541 -5.68 24.95 -20.71
N PHE A 542 -4.75 25.00 -19.75
CA PHE A 542 -4.84 25.90 -18.60
C PHE A 542 -4.74 27.38 -18.99
N ASN A 543 -5.25 28.24 -18.10
CA ASN A 543 -4.90 29.66 -18.12
C ASN A 543 -3.44 29.87 -17.69
N ASP A 544 -2.89 31.06 -17.93
CA ASP A 544 -1.47 31.36 -17.68
C ASP A 544 -1.04 31.10 -16.23
N VAL A 545 -1.91 31.37 -15.25
CA VAL A 545 -1.62 31.16 -13.83
C VAL A 545 -1.46 29.68 -13.51
N ALA A 546 -2.44 28.85 -13.89
CA ALA A 546 -2.40 27.40 -13.65
C ALA A 546 -1.31 26.72 -14.49
N GLN A 547 -1.07 27.22 -15.71
CA GLN A 547 0.00 26.76 -16.58
C GLN A 547 1.38 27.05 -15.96
N ALA A 548 1.61 28.25 -15.44
CA ALA A 548 2.86 28.61 -14.78
C ALA A 548 3.12 27.74 -13.55
N PHE A 549 2.08 27.48 -12.74
CA PHE A 549 2.19 26.61 -11.57
C PHE A 549 2.51 25.16 -11.97
N ALA A 550 1.80 24.60 -12.96
CA ALA A 550 2.05 23.24 -13.45
C ALA A 550 3.46 23.05 -14.01
N ARG A 551 3.97 24.05 -14.76
CA ARG A 551 5.36 24.07 -15.23
C ARG A 551 6.36 24.11 -14.09
N THR A 552 6.11 24.94 -13.09
CA THR A 552 6.96 25.03 -11.89
C THR A 552 7.02 23.70 -11.14
N MET A 553 5.87 23.02 -11.00
CA MET A 553 5.83 21.69 -10.42
C MET A 553 6.60 20.66 -11.25
N ARG A 554 6.48 20.69 -12.58
CA ARG A 554 7.27 19.83 -13.46
C ARG A 554 8.78 20.10 -13.31
N GLY A 555 9.17 21.37 -13.27
CA GLY A 555 10.56 21.80 -13.10
C GLY A 555 11.17 21.27 -11.80
N ARG A 556 10.43 21.28 -10.69
CA ARG A 556 10.88 20.69 -9.42
C ARG A 556 11.13 19.18 -9.52
N GLU A 557 10.28 18.43 -10.21
CA GLU A 557 10.49 16.99 -10.40
C GLU A 557 11.67 16.69 -11.33
N LEU A 558 11.88 17.52 -12.36
CA LEU A 558 13.04 17.43 -13.24
C LEU A 558 14.34 17.74 -12.48
N GLN A 559 14.35 18.75 -11.62
CA GLN A 559 15.49 19.06 -10.75
C GLN A 559 15.83 17.87 -9.84
N ARG A 560 14.83 17.29 -9.16
CA ARG A 560 15.04 16.12 -8.28
C ARG A 560 15.58 14.89 -9.01
N SER A 561 15.32 14.77 -10.30
CA SER A 561 15.82 13.68 -11.15
C SER A 561 17.15 14.00 -11.84
N GLY A 562 17.74 15.17 -11.57
CA GLY A 562 19.01 15.61 -12.15
C GLY A 562 18.91 16.15 -13.58
N ALA A 563 17.70 16.29 -14.14
CA ALA A 563 17.46 16.86 -15.46
C ALA A 563 17.48 18.40 -15.40
N TYR A 564 18.60 18.97 -14.98
CA TYR A 564 18.72 20.38 -14.61
C TYR A 564 18.42 21.35 -15.77
N GLU A 565 18.88 21.07 -16.98
CA GLU A 565 18.60 21.93 -18.15
C GLU A 565 17.11 21.99 -18.49
N GLU A 566 16.40 20.86 -18.44
CA GLU A 566 14.96 20.81 -18.65
C GLU A 566 14.20 21.50 -17.51
N ALA A 567 14.67 21.36 -16.27
CA ALA A 567 14.10 22.04 -15.12
C ALA A 567 14.18 23.57 -15.28
N LEU A 568 15.36 24.10 -15.64
CA LEU A 568 15.55 25.52 -15.92
C LEU A 568 14.60 26.02 -17.01
N ALA A 569 14.46 25.28 -18.11
CA ALA A 569 13.57 25.65 -19.20
C ALA A 569 12.08 25.71 -18.76
N GLU A 570 11.65 24.82 -17.88
CA GLU A 570 10.30 24.85 -17.30
C GLU A 570 10.09 26.05 -16.38
N PHE A 571 11.07 26.38 -15.53
CA PHE A 571 10.99 27.56 -14.66
C PHE A 571 11.00 28.87 -15.47
N ASP A 572 11.81 28.97 -16.51
CA ASP A 572 11.82 30.12 -17.40
C ASP A 572 10.45 30.34 -18.04
N ARG A 573 9.83 29.27 -18.55
CA ARG A 573 8.49 29.33 -19.16
C ARG A 573 7.40 29.62 -18.14
N ALA A 574 7.55 29.14 -16.90
CA ALA A 574 6.65 29.50 -15.82
C ALA A 574 6.72 31.00 -15.50
N LEU A 575 7.92 31.58 -15.47
CA LEU A 575 8.16 32.99 -15.17
C LEU A 575 7.79 33.94 -16.32
N GLU A 576 7.86 33.46 -17.57
CA GLU A 576 7.28 34.17 -18.72
C GLU A 576 5.75 34.31 -18.61
N LEU A 577 5.08 33.26 -18.14
CA LEU A 577 3.62 33.24 -17.95
C LEU A 577 3.21 34.00 -16.69
N ASN A 578 3.99 33.91 -15.61
CA ASN A 578 3.75 34.60 -14.36
C ASN A 578 5.07 35.04 -13.70
N SER A 579 5.47 36.28 -13.98
CA SER A 579 6.69 36.88 -13.44
C SER A 579 6.67 37.15 -11.93
N GLY A 580 5.52 37.01 -11.27
CA GLY A 580 5.36 37.11 -9.82
C GLY A 580 5.38 35.76 -9.09
N LEU A 581 5.65 34.65 -9.79
CA LEU A 581 5.59 33.32 -9.20
C LEU A 581 6.86 32.99 -8.41
N VAL A 582 6.87 33.34 -7.11
CA VAL A 582 8.03 33.18 -6.20
C VAL A 582 8.57 31.76 -6.15
N VAL A 583 7.68 30.77 -6.13
CA VAL A 583 8.02 29.33 -6.12
C VAL A 583 8.85 28.92 -7.35
N ALA A 584 8.67 29.58 -8.50
CA ALA A 584 9.46 29.32 -9.69
C ALA A 584 10.86 29.92 -9.61
N TYR A 585 11.02 31.13 -9.04
CA TYR A 585 12.34 31.71 -8.77
C TYR A 585 13.14 30.84 -7.81
N VAL A 586 12.53 30.39 -6.70
CA VAL A 586 13.22 29.52 -5.73
C VAL A 586 13.63 28.20 -6.38
N GLY A 587 12.75 27.55 -7.15
CA GLY A 587 13.10 26.30 -7.85
C GLY A 587 14.23 26.49 -8.88
N ARG A 588 14.20 27.59 -9.64
CA ARG A 588 15.27 27.93 -10.59
C ARG A 588 16.59 28.23 -9.90
N ALA A 589 16.56 28.97 -8.80
CA ALA A 589 17.73 29.25 -7.97
C ALA A 589 18.34 27.97 -7.42
N MET A 590 17.52 27.05 -6.89
CA MET A 590 18.01 25.77 -6.39
C MET A 590 18.67 24.94 -7.49
N THR A 591 18.06 24.90 -8.68
CA THR A 591 18.61 24.22 -9.85
C THR A 591 19.93 24.84 -10.32
N ARG A 592 20.06 26.17 -10.28
CA ARG A 592 21.31 26.88 -10.58
C ARG A 592 22.38 26.59 -9.53
N GLY A 593 22.00 26.51 -8.25
CA GLY A 593 22.90 26.10 -7.18
C GLY A 593 23.43 24.68 -7.35
N ASP A 594 22.58 23.73 -7.79
CA ASP A 594 22.99 22.36 -8.13
C ASP A 594 24.00 22.31 -9.31
N LEU A 595 24.04 23.37 -10.14
CA LEU A 595 24.98 23.56 -11.25
C LEU A 595 26.15 24.51 -10.89
N ASP A 596 26.35 24.81 -9.61
CA ASP A 596 27.36 25.75 -9.09
C ASP A 596 27.26 27.20 -9.63
N ALA A 597 26.13 27.58 -10.24
CA ALA A 597 25.84 28.94 -10.71
C ALA A 597 25.25 29.80 -9.60
N TYR A 598 26.02 29.97 -8.51
CA TYR A 598 25.54 30.58 -7.27
C TYR A 598 25.19 32.07 -7.40
N GLU A 599 25.90 32.85 -8.22
CA GLU A 599 25.58 34.26 -8.47
C GLU A 599 24.20 34.43 -9.11
N GLU A 600 23.90 33.64 -10.15
CA GLU A 600 22.61 33.64 -10.82
C GLU A 600 21.50 33.06 -9.94
N ALA A 601 21.82 32.12 -9.06
CA ALA A 601 20.90 31.60 -8.05
C ALA A 601 20.54 32.67 -7.01
N ILE A 602 21.54 33.42 -6.51
CA ILE A 602 21.33 34.54 -5.58
C ILE A 602 20.46 35.62 -6.22
N ALA A 603 20.66 35.96 -7.51
CA ALA A 603 19.82 36.94 -8.20
C ALA A 603 18.35 36.51 -8.31
N ASP A 604 18.07 35.23 -8.52
CA ASP A 604 16.70 34.70 -8.49
C ASP A 604 16.09 34.78 -7.08
N LEU A 605 16.89 34.51 -6.04
CA LEU A 605 16.45 34.58 -4.65
C LEU A 605 16.25 36.01 -4.17
N ASP A 606 17.05 36.96 -4.65
CA ASP A 606 16.81 38.39 -4.45
C ASP A 606 15.42 38.76 -4.96
N ARG A 607 15.09 38.30 -6.18
CA ARG A 607 13.77 38.55 -6.75
C ARG A 607 12.65 37.84 -5.97
N ALA A 608 12.90 36.64 -5.45
CA ALA A 608 11.95 35.91 -4.61
C ALA A 608 11.66 36.66 -3.29
N VAL A 609 12.70 37.16 -2.62
CA VAL A 609 12.60 37.94 -1.37
C VAL A 609 11.94 39.30 -1.60
N GLU A 610 12.20 39.96 -2.74
CA GLU A 610 11.50 41.20 -3.11
C GLU A 610 9.98 41.00 -3.27
N LEU A 611 9.57 39.85 -3.82
CA LEU A 611 8.16 39.54 -4.08
C LEU A 611 7.44 39.05 -2.82
N GLU A 612 8.08 38.20 -2.03
CA GLU A 612 7.54 37.65 -0.78
C GLU A 612 8.60 37.74 0.35
N PRO A 613 8.73 38.89 1.04
CA PRO A 613 9.74 39.10 2.07
C PRO A 613 9.60 38.17 3.29
N GLU A 614 8.39 37.70 3.59
CA GLU A 614 8.11 36.85 4.76
C GLU A 614 8.35 35.35 4.48
N ARG A 615 8.93 34.99 3.34
CA ARG A 615 9.17 33.58 2.98
C ARG A 615 10.53 33.10 3.49
N ALA A 616 10.54 32.46 4.66
CA ALA A 616 11.76 31.94 5.32
C ALA A 616 12.68 31.14 4.38
N MET A 617 12.13 30.22 3.58
CA MET A 617 12.89 29.36 2.67
C MET A 617 13.73 30.13 1.63
N ALA A 618 13.26 31.29 1.16
CA ALA A 618 14.01 32.10 0.20
C ALA A 618 15.25 32.71 0.86
N HIS A 619 15.12 33.21 2.09
CA HIS A 619 16.23 33.73 2.88
C HIS A 619 17.22 32.63 3.25
N SER A 620 16.77 31.47 3.75
CA SER A 620 17.70 30.41 4.15
C SER A 620 18.48 29.83 2.97
N THR A 621 17.85 29.69 1.80
CA THR A 621 18.53 29.26 0.57
C THR A 621 19.55 30.31 0.10
N ARG A 622 19.20 31.61 0.14
CA ARG A 622 20.12 32.69 -0.25
C ARG A 622 21.32 32.78 0.69
N GLY A 623 21.05 32.68 1.99
CA GLY A 623 22.07 32.64 3.02
C GLY A 623 23.03 31.47 2.88
N GLU A 624 22.56 30.30 2.47
CA GLU A 624 23.42 29.15 2.15
C GLU A 624 24.33 29.43 0.95
N TYR A 625 23.81 30.00 -0.14
CA TYR A 625 24.63 30.33 -1.30
C TYR A 625 25.64 31.43 -1.01
N HIS A 626 25.30 32.41 -0.17
CA HIS A 626 26.29 33.34 0.37
C HIS A 626 27.37 32.62 1.19
N ARG A 627 27.03 31.62 2.00
CA ARG A 627 27.99 30.83 2.78
C ARG A 627 28.97 30.08 1.87
N ILE A 628 28.46 29.43 0.82
CA ILE A 628 29.28 28.69 -0.16
C ILE A 628 30.23 29.65 -0.89
N GLN A 629 29.74 30.83 -1.27
CA GLN A 629 30.54 31.92 -1.85
C GLN A 629 31.43 32.66 -0.82
N ARG A 630 31.52 32.17 0.42
CA ARG A 630 32.33 32.74 1.52
C ARG A 630 31.97 34.18 1.90
N ARG A 631 30.76 34.62 1.56
CA ARG A 631 30.15 35.90 1.97
C ARG A 631 29.45 35.71 3.31
N TYR A 632 30.24 35.46 4.36
CA TYR A 632 29.71 34.99 5.64
C TYR A 632 28.84 36.02 6.36
N ASP A 633 29.10 37.32 6.21
CA ASP A 633 28.27 38.37 6.83
C ASP A 633 26.88 38.46 6.20
N GLU A 634 26.80 38.37 4.86
CA GLU A 634 25.54 38.28 4.12
C GLU A 634 24.79 37.00 4.45
N SER A 635 25.50 35.88 4.50
CA SER A 635 24.96 34.58 4.90
C SER A 635 24.27 34.63 6.27
N ILE A 636 24.97 35.13 7.29
CA ILE A 636 24.45 35.22 8.65
C ILE A 636 23.21 36.13 8.69
N ARG A 637 23.21 37.28 8.00
CA ARG A 637 22.07 38.20 7.95
C ARG A 637 20.81 37.55 7.37
N ASP A 638 20.95 36.81 6.27
CA ASP A 638 19.81 36.11 5.67
C ASP A 638 19.32 34.95 6.54
N LEU A 639 20.25 34.21 7.15
CA LEU A 639 19.89 33.08 8.01
C LEU A 639 19.25 33.54 9.33
N ASP A 640 19.67 34.70 9.87
CA ASP A 640 19.00 35.36 10.99
C ASP A 640 17.54 35.67 10.66
N GLU A 641 17.29 36.23 9.47
CA GLU A 641 15.95 36.56 9.02
C GLU A 641 15.10 35.30 8.76
N ALA A 642 15.67 34.26 8.15
CA ALA A 642 15.01 32.98 7.98
C ALA A 642 14.59 32.37 9.33
N ILE A 643 15.47 32.38 10.33
CA ILE A 643 15.20 31.89 11.69
C ILE A 643 14.17 32.76 12.41
N ARG A 644 14.17 34.08 12.17
CA ARG A 644 13.15 34.99 12.72
C ARG A 644 11.77 34.68 12.17
N LEU A 645 11.68 34.38 10.87
CA LEU A 645 10.43 34.03 10.18
C LEU A 645 9.95 32.62 10.55
N ASP A 646 10.88 31.65 10.62
CA ASP A 646 10.62 30.27 11.02
C ASP A 646 11.73 29.73 11.93
N GLY A 647 11.48 29.78 13.24
CA GLY A 647 12.41 29.26 14.24
C GLY A 647 12.56 27.74 14.26
N THR A 648 11.78 27.02 13.43
CA THR A 648 11.83 25.56 13.28
C THR A 648 12.61 25.10 12.04
N ASP A 649 13.12 26.04 11.22
CA ASP A 649 13.98 25.74 10.07
C ASP A 649 15.37 25.25 10.53
N ASN A 650 15.47 23.93 10.76
CA ASN A 650 16.72 23.25 11.13
C ASN A 650 17.84 23.45 10.09
N PHE A 651 17.52 23.66 8.82
CA PHE A 651 18.51 23.93 7.79
C PHE A 651 19.12 25.32 7.97
N ALA A 652 18.30 26.35 8.22
CA ALA A 652 18.78 27.70 8.50
C ALA A 652 19.72 27.75 9.73
N TRP A 653 19.33 27.08 10.83
CA TRP A 653 20.17 26.95 12.03
C TRP A 653 21.52 26.29 11.70
N ALA A 654 21.51 25.15 11.02
CA ALA A 654 22.74 24.44 10.70
C ALA A 654 23.66 25.23 9.75
N SER A 655 23.09 25.91 8.76
CA SER A 655 23.84 26.75 7.82
C SER A 655 24.44 27.98 8.51
N ARG A 656 23.75 28.58 9.48
CA ARG A 656 24.29 29.72 10.25
C ARG A 656 25.42 29.26 11.15
N GLY A 657 25.25 28.11 11.80
CA GLY A 657 26.33 27.48 12.57
C GLY A 657 27.55 27.17 11.72
N ALA A 658 27.37 26.67 10.50
CA ALA A 658 28.47 26.46 9.55
C ALA A 658 29.15 27.78 9.11
N ALA A 659 28.39 28.87 8.95
CA ALA A 659 28.95 30.20 8.66
C ALA A 659 29.76 30.74 9.85
N HIS A 660 29.27 30.61 11.08
CA HIS A 660 30.00 30.96 12.31
C HIS A 660 31.30 30.14 12.45
N ALA A 661 31.24 28.82 12.20
CA ALA A 661 32.43 27.97 12.25
C ALA A 661 33.50 28.41 11.23
N ALA A 662 33.09 28.79 10.02
CA ALA A 662 34.00 29.30 8.99
C ALA A 662 34.64 30.65 9.36
N ARG A 663 34.00 31.44 10.23
CA ARG A 663 34.55 32.67 10.82
C ARG A 663 35.42 32.43 12.06
N GLY A 664 35.50 31.20 12.56
CA GLY A 664 36.20 30.85 13.80
C GLY A 664 35.38 31.13 15.07
N GLU A 665 34.09 31.42 14.94
CA GLU A 665 33.16 31.68 16.05
C GLU A 665 32.57 30.34 16.54
N PHE A 666 33.43 29.46 17.03
CA PHE A 666 33.08 28.05 17.26
C PHE A 666 32.01 27.82 18.34
N ASP A 667 31.97 28.64 19.40
CA ASP A 667 30.93 28.54 20.43
C ASP A 667 29.53 28.86 19.86
N ALA A 668 29.43 29.92 19.05
CA ALA A 668 28.19 30.27 18.36
C ALA A 668 27.78 29.18 17.35
N ALA A 669 28.76 28.63 16.62
CA ALA A 669 28.54 27.53 15.71
C ALA A 669 27.94 26.30 16.41
N VAL A 670 28.51 25.90 17.55
CA VAL A 670 28.01 24.78 18.35
C VAL A 670 26.57 25.04 18.81
N ALA A 671 26.28 26.23 19.34
CA ALA A 671 24.93 26.56 19.82
C ALA A 671 23.87 26.44 18.72
N ASP A 672 24.17 26.94 17.52
CA ASP A 672 23.27 26.84 16.36
C ASP A 672 23.10 25.39 15.87
N LEU A 673 24.19 24.63 15.85
CA LEU A 673 24.17 23.24 15.40
C LEU A 673 23.49 22.32 16.42
N ASP A 674 23.62 22.62 17.72
CA ASP A 674 22.83 21.99 18.78
C ASP A 674 21.35 22.22 18.54
N ARG A 675 20.96 23.47 18.25
CA ARG A 675 19.55 23.80 17.96
C ARG A 675 19.03 23.09 16.71
N ALA A 676 19.82 23.01 15.64
CA ALA A 676 19.46 22.25 14.45
C ALA A 676 19.24 20.76 14.77
N LEU A 677 20.08 20.16 15.63
CA LEU A 677 19.99 18.76 16.03
C LEU A 677 18.90 18.47 17.07
N GLU A 678 18.47 19.45 17.86
CA GLU A 678 17.25 19.36 18.66
C GLU A 678 16.00 19.28 17.78
N LEU A 679 15.95 20.10 16.72
CA LEU A 679 14.84 20.13 15.76
C LEU A 679 14.83 18.89 14.86
N LYS A 680 16.01 18.45 14.43
CA LYS A 680 16.20 17.25 13.60
C LYS A 680 17.37 16.41 14.11
N PRO A 681 17.12 15.43 15.01
CA PRO A 681 18.17 14.60 15.57
C PRO A 681 18.97 13.82 14.51
N GLU A 682 18.31 13.35 13.45
CA GLU A 682 18.93 12.58 12.36
C GLU A 682 19.38 13.52 11.23
N TYR A 683 20.36 14.36 11.52
CA TYR A 683 20.90 15.31 10.54
C TYR A 683 22.43 15.19 10.39
N PRO A 684 22.90 14.26 9.51
CA PRO A 684 24.32 13.98 9.35
C PRO A 684 25.18 15.21 9.02
N TRP A 685 24.68 16.10 8.15
CA TRP A 685 25.41 17.31 7.77
C TRP A 685 25.67 18.23 8.96
N ALA A 686 24.67 18.46 9.82
CA ALA A 686 24.82 19.25 11.04
C ALA A 686 25.79 18.60 12.04
N LEU A 687 25.76 17.26 12.17
CA LEU A 687 26.72 16.53 13.01
C LEU A 687 28.16 16.73 12.53
N VAL A 688 28.43 16.63 11.22
CA VAL A 688 29.77 16.85 10.66
C VAL A 688 30.21 18.29 10.87
N ARG A 689 29.33 19.27 10.64
CA ARG A 689 29.63 20.69 10.91
C ARG A 689 29.91 20.94 12.39
N ARG A 690 29.20 20.28 13.30
CA ARG A 690 29.42 20.43 14.75
C ARG A 690 30.72 19.78 15.18
N ALA A 691 31.07 18.64 14.59
CA ALA A 691 32.39 18.02 14.75
C ALA A 691 33.52 18.96 14.29
N GLN A 692 33.35 19.70 13.19
CA GLN A 692 34.32 20.72 12.76
C GLN A 692 34.44 21.87 13.78
N ALA A 693 33.33 22.31 14.37
CA ALA A 693 33.36 23.29 15.45
C ALA A 693 34.07 22.75 16.72
N TRP A 694 33.79 21.49 17.10
CA TRP A 694 34.51 20.81 18.20
C TRP A 694 36.00 20.68 17.95
N ARG A 695 36.43 20.45 16.70
CA ARG A 695 37.85 20.49 16.31
C ARG A 695 38.45 21.86 16.59
N GLY A 696 37.74 22.93 16.22
CA GLY A 696 38.15 24.32 16.47
C GLY A 696 38.28 24.65 17.96
N LEU A 697 37.41 24.06 18.80
CA LEU A 697 37.43 24.16 20.26
C LEU A 697 38.42 23.21 20.94
N GLY A 698 39.02 22.26 20.19
CA GLY A 698 39.96 21.28 20.73
C GLY A 698 39.30 20.19 21.58
N ASP A 699 38.05 19.81 21.31
CA ASP A 699 37.35 18.72 22.00
C ASP A 699 37.26 17.46 21.11
N PRO A 700 38.28 16.57 21.12
CA PRO A 700 38.30 15.40 20.26
C PRO A 700 37.27 14.33 20.65
N VAL A 701 36.77 14.35 21.90
CA VAL A 701 35.79 13.36 22.39
C VAL A 701 34.43 13.63 21.77
N ARG A 702 33.97 14.89 21.84
CA ARG A 702 32.71 15.29 21.20
C ARG A 702 32.80 15.27 19.68
N GLN A 703 33.95 15.64 19.12
CA GLN A 703 34.21 15.51 17.69
C GLN A 703 34.03 14.06 17.20
N LEU A 704 34.64 13.08 17.87
CA LEU A 704 34.54 11.67 17.49
C LEU A 704 33.09 11.17 17.59
N ALA A 705 32.39 11.51 18.67
CA ALA A 705 31.01 11.08 18.89
C ALA A 705 30.06 11.55 17.77
N ASP A 706 30.21 12.81 17.32
CA ASP A 706 29.41 13.35 16.22
C ASP A 706 29.75 12.70 14.88
N LEU A 707 31.03 12.44 14.61
CA LEU A 707 31.47 11.76 13.36
C LEU A 707 31.02 10.30 13.31
N ASP A 708 31.10 9.57 14.42
CA ASP A 708 30.59 8.20 14.50
C ASP A 708 29.08 8.13 14.27
N ARG A 709 28.33 9.07 14.85
CA ARG A 709 26.89 9.17 14.62
C ARG A 709 26.56 9.54 13.17
N ALA A 710 27.31 10.47 12.57
CA ALA A 710 27.12 10.84 11.17
C ALA A 710 27.37 9.66 10.22
N LEU A 711 28.43 8.87 10.43
CA LEU A 711 28.73 7.67 9.63
C LEU A 711 27.71 6.55 9.84
N ALA A 712 27.16 6.41 11.05
CA ALA A 712 26.09 5.44 11.31
C ALA A 712 24.81 5.79 10.55
N LEU A 713 24.50 7.08 10.39
CA LEU A 713 23.35 7.57 9.64
C LEU A 713 23.59 7.53 8.12
N GLN A 714 24.80 7.89 7.68
CA GLN A 714 25.14 8.05 6.27
C GLN A 714 26.56 7.50 5.98
N PRO A 715 26.68 6.18 5.71
CA PRO A 715 27.96 5.48 5.59
C PRO A 715 28.67 5.64 4.23
N ASP A 716 28.07 6.36 3.30
CA ASP A 716 28.56 6.62 1.94
C ASP A 716 29.15 8.04 1.75
N TRP A 717 29.22 8.84 2.81
CA TRP A 717 29.86 10.16 2.77
C TRP A 717 31.38 10.06 2.93
N ALA A 718 32.09 10.09 1.80
CA ALA A 718 33.55 10.07 1.74
C ALA A 718 34.20 11.13 2.65
N TRP A 719 33.63 12.34 2.66
CA TRP A 719 34.09 13.45 3.51
C TRP A 719 34.03 13.11 5.00
N THR A 720 32.96 12.50 5.50
CA THR A 720 32.84 12.16 6.92
C THR A 720 33.84 11.08 7.33
N ALA A 721 34.04 10.06 6.49
CA ALA A 721 35.06 9.04 6.70
C ALA A 721 36.47 9.66 6.78
N CYS A 722 36.79 10.59 5.87
CA CYS A 722 38.05 11.32 5.88
C CYS A 722 38.23 12.18 7.14
N GLU A 723 37.20 12.90 7.60
CA GLU A 723 37.28 13.73 8.82
C GLU A 723 37.50 12.88 10.08
N ARG A 724 36.85 11.71 10.18
CA ARG A 724 37.09 10.77 11.29
C ARG A 724 38.50 10.19 11.22
N ALA A 725 38.95 9.78 10.03
CA ALA A 725 40.30 9.30 9.81
C ALA A 725 41.35 10.34 10.24
N ASP A 726 41.14 11.62 9.92
CA ASP A 726 42.02 12.71 10.33
C ASP A 726 42.07 12.86 11.85
N LEU A 727 40.94 12.76 12.54
CA LEU A 727 40.89 12.77 14.00
C LEU A 727 41.65 11.57 14.59
N LEU A 728 41.42 10.37 14.08
CA LEU A 728 42.09 9.14 14.52
C LEU A 728 43.61 9.20 14.30
N ARG A 729 44.04 9.73 13.14
CA ARG A 729 45.46 9.94 12.81
C ARG A 729 46.12 10.89 13.81
N VAL A 730 45.48 12.01 14.14
CA VAL A 730 45.99 12.96 15.15
C VAL A 730 46.03 12.33 16.54
N ALA A 731 45.08 11.45 16.87
CA ALA A 731 45.05 10.69 18.11
C ALA A 731 46.05 9.51 18.16
N GLY A 732 46.84 9.27 17.11
CA GLY A 732 47.82 8.17 17.03
C GLY A 732 47.22 6.80 16.70
N ARG A 733 45.91 6.72 16.43
CA ARG A 733 45.18 5.50 16.05
C ARG A 733 45.32 5.24 14.54
N HIS A 734 46.56 5.06 14.09
CA HIS A 734 46.90 5.10 12.67
C HIS A 734 46.28 3.98 11.83
N GLU A 735 46.25 2.73 12.32
CA GLU A 735 45.67 1.61 11.56
C GLU A 735 44.15 1.77 11.37
N GLU A 736 43.43 2.30 12.38
CA GLU A 736 42.00 2.60 12.26
C GLU A 736 41.77 3.77 11.29
N ALA A 737 42.62 4.81 11.32
CA ALA A 737 42.56 5.90 10.37
C ALA A 737 42.75 5.42 8.92
N LEU A 738 43.65 4.46 8.67
CA LEU A 738 43.87 3.90 7.33
C LEU A 738 42.62 3.21 6.78
N VAL A 739 41.90 2.46 7.61
CA VAL A 739 40.62 1.84 7.20
C VAL A 739 39.61 2.88 6.74
N ASP A 740 39.49 3.99 7.47
CA ASP A 740 38.55 5.06 7.13
C ASP A 740 38.98 5.86 5.90
N TYR A 741 40.27 6.09 5.71
CA TYR A 741 40.76 6.71 4.47
C TYR A 741 40.56 5.79 3.26
N ASP A 742 40.79 4.48 3.41
CA ASP A 742 40.52 3.49 2.36
C ASP A 742 39.04 3.55 1.97
N ARG A 743 38.14 3.60 2.97
CA ARG A 743 36.70 3.76 2.75
C ARG A 743 36.35 5.07 2.05
N ALA A 744 36.96 6.19 2.45
CA ALA A 744 36.72 7.48 1.80
C ALA A 744 37.10 7.46 0.31
N ILE A 745 38.21 6.81 -0.03
CA ILE A 745 38.72 6.68 -1.40
C ILE A 745 37.90 5.67 -2.23
N GLU A 746 37.39 4.61 -1.61
CA GLU A 746 36.43 3.69 -2.26
C GLU A 746 35.12 4.39 -2.63
N LEU A 747 34.71 5.38 -1.83
CA LEU A 747 33.50 6.16 -2.06
C LEU A 747 33.70 7.28 -3.10
N ASP A 748 34.87 7.90 -3.09
CA ASP A 748 35.27 8.95 -4.03
C ASP A 748 36.77 8.79 -4.39
N ASP A 749 37.02 8.25 -5.57
CA ASP A 749 38.36 7.96 -6.08
C ASP A 749 39.09 9.19 -6.66
N GLU A 750 38.42 10.34 -6.69
CA GLU A 750 38.96 11.65 -7.03
C GLU A 750 39.18 12.54 -5.80
N TYR A 751 38.99 12.01 -4.59
CA TYR A 751 39.12 12.78 -3.35
C TYR A 751 40.59 13.04 -2.96
N ALA A 752 41.20 14.06 -3.58
CA ALA A 752 42.61 14.41 -3.40
C ALA A 752 43.06 14.56 -1.92
N SER A 753 42.18 15.11 -1.06
CA SER A 753 42.46 15.26 0.38
C SER A 753 42.57 13.92 1.10
N ALA A 754 41.71 12.94 0.77
CA ALA A 754 41.76 11.63 1.39
C ALA A 754 43.06 10.89 1.02
N TYR A 755 43.49 10.96 -0.24
CA TYR A 755 44.78 10.44 -0.67
C TYR A 755 45.94 11.10 0.08
N ALA A 756 45.97 12.44 0.15
CA ALA A 756 47.05 13.14 0.85
C ALA A 756 47.10 12.78 2.34
N SER A 757 45.94 12.70 3.00
CA SER A 757 45.82 12.34 4.41
C SER A 757 46.16 10.88 4.69
N ARG A 758 45.79 9.95 3.80
CA ARG A 758 46.21 8.54 3.86
C ARG A 758 47.71 8.41 3.67
N GLY A 759 48.29 9.10 2.70
CA GLY A 759 49.73 9.12 2.46
C GLY A 759 50.52 9.64 3.66
N ALA A 760 50.04 10.72 4.28
CA ALA A 760 50.60 11.21 5.54
C ALA A 760 50.50 10.17 6.68
N CYS A 761 49.39 9.45 6.79
CA CYS A 761 49.22 8.36 7.77
C CYS A 761 50.16 7.18 7.51
N ARG A 762 50.26 6.73 6.25
CA ARG A 762 51.15 5.64 5.81
C ARG A 762 52.62 5.95 6.09
N ARG A 763 53.04 7.22 5.92
CA ARG A 763 54.37 7.68 6.31
C ARG A 763 54.62 7.49 7.81
N LEU A 764 53.66 7.86 8.67
CA LEU A 764 53.76 7.72 10.12
C LEU A 764 53.89 6.26 10.59
N VAL A 765 53.26 5.30 9.89
CA VAL A 765 53.42 3.85 10.15
C VAL A 765 54.61 3.22 9.40
N GLY A 766 55.43 4.01 8.72
CA GLY A 766 56.65 3.56 8.04
C GLY A 766 56.47 2.97 6.64
N ARG A 767 55.25 2.96 6.08
CA ARG A 767 54.92 2.48 4.73
C ARG A 767 55.23 3.55 3.67
N ARG A 768 56.50 3.92 3.54
CA ARG A 768 56.96 5.09 2.76
C ARG A 768 56.68 5.00 1.25
N THR A 769 56.77 3.81 0.66
CA THR A 769 56.50 3.61 -0.77
C THR A 769 55.03 3.77 -1.11
N GLU A 770 54.15 3.22 -0.27
CA GLU A 770 52.69 3.38 -0.41
C GLU A 770 52.27 4.84 -0.12
N ALA A 771 52.90 5.49 0.86
CA ALA A 771 52.69 6.90 1.15
C ALA A 771 53.02 7.79 -0.06
N LEU A 772 54.14 7.51 -0.74
CA LEU A 772 54.53 8.25 -1.95
C LEU A 772 53.49 8.11 -3.06
N ALA A 773 53.00 6.89 -3.31
CA ALA A 773 52.00 6.63 -4.34
C ALA A 773 50.68 7.38 -4.08
N ASP A 774 50.22 7.42 -2.82
CA ASP A 774 49.03 8.19 -2.45
C ASP A 774 49.23 9.69 -2.66
N LEU A 775 50.40 10.22 -2.26
CA LEU A 775 50.72 11.63 -2.40
C LEU A 775 50.92 12.05 -3.86
N ASP A 776 51.47 11.16 -4.70
CA ASP A 776 51.51 11.34 -6.14
C ASP A 776 50.10 11.45 -6.71
N ARG A 777 49.20 10.53 -6.35
CA ARG A 777 47.79 10.60 -6.78
C ARG A 777 47.10 11.87 -6.31
N ALA A 778 47.34 12.31 -5.08
CA ALA A 778 46.77 13.56 -4.56
C ALA A 778 47.23 14.80 -5.35
N VAL A 779 48.50 14.85 -5.76
CA VAL A 779 49.07 15.94 -6.57
C VAL A 779 48.67 15.83 -8.05
N GLU A 780 48.42 14.63 -8.56
CA GLU A 780 47.81 14.45 -9.89
C GLU A 780 46.39 15.01 -9.94
N LEU A 781 45.57 14.71 -8.92
CA LEU A 781 44.19 15.17 -8.80
C LEU A 781 44.11 16.68 -8.53
N ASN A 782 44.98 17.18 -7.65
CA ASN A 782 45.11 18.61 -7.37
C ASN A 782 46.58 19.04 -7.45
N PRO A 783 47.01 19.53 -8.62
CA PRO A 783 48.39 19.97 -8.84
C PRO A 783 48.85 21.08 -7.89
N ASP A 784 47.93 21.89 -7.38
CA ASP A 784 48.23 23.05 -6.54
C ASP A 784 48.01 22.79 -5.04
N TYR A 785 47.92 21.52 -4.65
CA TYR A 785 47.69 21.15 -3.26
C TYR A 785 48.95 21.27 -2.40
N ALA A 786 49.19 22.48 -1.89
CA ALA A 786 50.38 22.84 -1.11
C ALA A 786 50.68 21.89 0.07
N TRP A 787 49.66 21.41 0.77
CA TRP A 787 49.83 20.48 1.89
C TRP A 787 50.32 19.10 1.42
N ALA A 788 49.74 18.55 0.35
CA ALA A 788 50.16 17.27 -0.24
C ALA A 788 51.60 17.35 -0.77
N LEU A 789 51.98 18.43 -1.45
CA LEU A 789 53.36 18.68 -1.89
C LEU A 789 54.34 18.64 -0.71
N SER A 790 53.93 19.15 0.44
CA SER A 790 54.77 19.16 1.64
C SER A 790 54.93 17.79 2.27
N GLN A 791 53.85 17.02 2.34
CA GLN A 791 53.90 15.63 2.79
C GLN A 791 54.72 14.77 1.83
N ARG A 792 54.64 15.04 0.52
CA ARG A 792 55.44 14.32 -0.49
C ARG A 792 56.93 14.64 -0.40
N ALA A 793 57.27 15.91 -0.21
CA ALA A 793 58.65 16.32 0.05
C ALA A 793 59.24 15.64 1.29
N LEU A 794 58.45 15.49 2.36
CA LEU A 794 58.85 14.74 3.56
C LEU A 794 59.15 13.27 3.24
N VAL A 795 58.27 12.58 2.50
CA VAL A 795 58.51 11.19 2.08
C VAL A 795 59.76 11.08 1.20
N HIS A 796 59.95 12.01 0.25
CA HIS A 796 61.14 12.05 -0.59
C HIS A 796 62.43 12.21 0.22
N CYS A 797 62.44 13.08 1.24
CA CYS A 797 63.58 13.22 2.16
C CYS A 797 63.86 11.92 2.92
N GLU A 798 62.82 11.25 3.43
CA GLU A 798 62.97 9.98 4.15
C GLU A 798 63.45 8.83 3.23
N LEU A 799 63.19 8.91 1.93
CA LEU A 799 63.67 7.98 0.91
C LEU A 799 65.02 8.39 0.28
N GLY A 800 65.63 9.51 0.72
CA GLY A 800 66.90 10.02 0.20
C GLY A 800 66.82 10.68 -1.18
N SER A 801 65.61 10.97 -1.69
CA SER A 801 65.37 11.62 -2.99
C SER A 801 65.30 13.16 -2.86
N TYR A 802 66.39 13.77 -2.39
CA TYR A 802 66.40 15.20 -2.00
C TYR A 802 66.09 16.18 -3.15
N GLU A 803 66.47 15.87 -4.39
CA GLU A 803 66.17 16.72 -5.56
C GLU A 803 64.66 16.82 -5.83
N ARG A 804 63.92 15.71 -5.67
CA ARG A 804 62.46 15.69 -5.83
C ARG A 804 61.76 16.41 -4.68
N ALA A 805 62.28 16.24 -3.46
CA ALA A 805 61.78 16.98 -2.31
C ALA A 805 61.91 18.49 -2.51
N LEU A 806 63.03 18.97 -3.06
CA LEU A 806 63.23 20.38 -3.40
C LEU A 806 62.22 20.88 -4.44
N ALA A 807 62.01 20.12 -5.52
CA ALA A 807 61.06 20.50 -6.56
C ALA A 807 59.64 20.69 -6.02
N ASP A 808 59.19 19.81 -5.12
CA ASP A 808 57.89 19.92 -4.45
C ASP A 808 57.80 21.17 -3.55
N LEU A 809 58.88 21.51 -2.87
CA LEU A 809 58.94 22.67 -1.97
C LEU A 809 58.98 23.99 -2.74
N ASP A 810 59.74 24.06 -3.83
CA ASP A 810 59.75 25.21 -4.72
C ASP A 810 58.35 25.45 -5.30
N ARG A 811 57.67 24.38 -5.71
CA ARG A 811 56.29 24.44 -6.17
C ARG A 811 55.33 24.91 -5.07
N ARG A 812 55.44 24.37 -3.86
CA ARG A 812 54.64 24.83 -2.69
C ARG A 812 54.85 26.34 -2.48
N LEU A 813 56.10 26.81 -2.46
CA LEU A 813 56.44 28.21 -2.23
C LEU A 813 55.91 29.13 -3.32
N ALA A 814 55.95 28.69 -4.59
CA ALA A 814 55.36 29.43 -5.70
C ALA A 814 53.84 29.63 -5.52
N LEU A 815 53.14 28.65 -4.93
CA LEU A 815 51.70 28.71 -4.68
C LEU A 815 51.33 29.56 -3.46
N THR A 816 52.11 29.49 -2.37
CA THR A 816 51.78 30.16 -1.10
C THR A 816 52.47 31.52 -0.90
N GLY A 817 53.39 31.91 -1.78
CA GLY A 817 54.29 33.05 -1.57
C GLY A 817 55.21 32.85 -0.36
N SER A 818 55.91 33.91 0.07
CA SER A 818 56.74 33.91 1.30
C SER A 818 55.91 34.05 2.59
N ALA A 819 54.63 33.66 2.56
CA ALA A 819 53.75 33.71 3.73
C ALA A 819 54.37 32.89 4.88
N PRO A 820 54.20 33.31 6.16
CA PRO A 820 54.78 32.61 7.29
C PRO A 820 54.24 31.18 7.31
N VAL A 821 55.10 30.25 6.92
CA VAL A 821 54.77 28.83 6.96
C VAL A 821 54.53 28.46 8.41
N ALA A 822 53.46 27.71 8.70
CA ALA A 822 53.25 27.17 10.02
C ALA A 822 54.48 26.35 10.43
N GLU A 823 55.25 26.86 11.39
CA GLU A 823 56.52 26.32 11.86
C GLU A 823 56.43 24.83 12.24
N VAL A 824 55.22 24.40 12.61
CA VAL A 824 54.82 23.03 12.96
C VAL A 824 54.82 22.08 11.75
N GLU A 825 54.43 22.53 10.55
CA GLU A 825 54.34 21.67 9.36
C GLU A 825 55.71 21.30 8.79
N LEU A 826 56.68 22.21 8.89
CA LEU A 826 58.00 22.06 8.27
C LEU A 826 59.11 21.71 9.26
N ALA A 827 58.83 21.65 10.57
CA ALA A 827 59.80 21.18 11.56
C ALA A 827 60.33 19.76 11.25
N PRO A 828 59.48 18.77 10.90
CA PRO A 828 59.97 17.44 10.50
C PRO A 828 60.81 17.48 9.23
N LEU A 829 60.52 18.41 8.32
CA LEU A 829 61.24 18.57 7.06
C LEU A 829 62.62 19.18 7.29
N ALA A 830 62.71 20.23 8.10
CA ALA A 830 63.97 20.84 8.49
C ALA A 830 64.87 19.84 9.23
N GLU A 831 64.29 19.00 10.09
CA GLU A 831 65.02 17.92 10.78
C GLU A 831 65.49 16.82 9.82
N ALA A 832 64.64 16.39 8.88
CA ALA A 832 65.00 15.40 7.86
C ALA A 832 66.12 15.91 6.95
N LEU A 833 66.06 17.17 6.52
CA LEU A 833 67.09 17.82 5.70
C LEU A 833 68.41 18.03 6.49
N GLN A 834 68.34 18.31 7.79
CA GLN A 834 69.52 18.36 8.65
C GLN A 834 70.20 16.99 8.81
N ARG A 835 69.48 15.88 8.66
CA ARG A 835 70.06 14.53 8.69
C ARG A 835 70.66 14.07 7.37
N ALA A 836 70.53 14.86 6.30
CA ALA A 836 71.05 14.51 4.98
C ALA A 836 72.60 14.41 4.97
N PRO A 837 73.17 13.58 4.07
CA PRO A 837 74.62 13.48 3.85
C PRO A 837 75.26 14.85 3.56
N ALA A 838 76.53 15.02 3.93
CA ALA A 838 77.22 16.30 3.81
C ALA A 838 77.27 16.87 2.38
N THR A 839 77.29 15.99 1.36
CA THR A 839 77.21 16.33 -0.07
C THR A 839 75.87 16.95 -0.47
N ASP A 840 74.77 16.50 0.13
CA ASP A 840 73.42 16.97 -0.22
C ASP A 840 73.05 18.22 0.58
N ARG A 841 73.62 18.40 1.77
CA ARG A 841 73.42 19.62 2.58
C ARG A 841 73.84 20.90 1.86
N THR A 842 74.80 20.83 0.94
CA THR A 842 75.25 22.00 0.16
C THR A 842 74.19 22.41 -0.87
N LEU A 843 73.53 21.41 -1.48
CA LEU A 843 72.42 21.59 -2.43
C LEU A 843 71.16 22.12 -1.72
N LEU A 844 70.97 21.71 -0.46
CA LEU A 844 69.82 22.06 0.39
C LEU A 844 69.99 23.38 1.19
N ALA A 845 71.19 23.99 1.18
CA ALA A 845 71.52 25.14 2.03
C ALA A 845 70.65 26.39 1.83
N PRO A 846 70.27 26.79 0.59
CA PRO A 846 69.39 27.94 0.38
C PRO A 846 67.99 27.71 0.98
N LEU A 847 67.50 26.48 0.89
CA LEU A 847 66.18 26.13 1.38
C LEU A 847 66.15 25.99 2.91
N LEU A 848 67.20 25.40 3.51
CA LEU A 848 67.39 25.40 4.96
C LEU A 848 67.47 26.83 5.51
N ALA A 849 68.09 27.76 4.79
CA ALA A 849 68.15 29.18 5.18
C ALA A 849 66.75 29.84 5.12
N LEU A 850 65.96 29.59 4.07
CA LEU A 850 64.57 30.06 3.94
C LEU A 850 63.65 29.51 5.04
N LEU A 851 63.79 28.22 5.36
CA LEU A 851 63.02 27.56 6.42
C LEU A 851 63.42 28.03 7.83
N THR A 852 64.67 28.39 8.04
CA THR A 852 65.18 28.87 9.34
C THR A 852 65.02 30.37 9.54
N SER A 853 65.02 31.19 8.49
CA SER A 853 64.75 32.64 8.60
C SER A 853 63.31 32.94 8.99
N ALA A 854 62.37 32.02 8.74
CA ALA A 854 61.00 32.10 9.25
C ALA A 854 60.92 31.99 10.80
N ARG A 855 61.94 31.42 11.46
CA ARG A 855 62.01 31.33 12.94
C ARG A 855 62.34 32.66 13.62
N SER A 856 63.06 33.57 12.96
CA SER A 856 63.62 34.77 13.62
C SER A 856 62.67 35.97 13.64
N THR A 857 61.54 35.94 12.91
CA THR A 857 60.62 37.08 12.82
C THR A 857 59.54 37.11 13.91
N ARG A 858 59.45 36.10 14.80
CA ARG A 858 58.48 36.06 15.92
C ARG A 858 59.07 36.21 17.33
N SER A 859 60.39 36.23 17.52
CA SER A 859 60.98 36.44 18.87
C SER A 859 61.04 37.92 19.29
N GLY A 860 60.39 38.83 18.56
CA GLY A 860 60.48 40.27 18.75
C GLY A 860 59.12 40.97 18.86
N SER A 861 58.14 40.39 19.56
CA SER A 861 56.93 41.13 19.99
C SER A 861 56.14 40.33 21.03
N ARG A 862 56.59 40.38 22.30
CA ARG A 862 55.67 40.33 23.44
C ARG A 862 55.34 41.80 23.78
N PRO A 863 54.08 42.25 23.76
CA PRO A 863 53.69 43.35 24.61
C PRO A 863 53.57 42.80 26.04
N GLU A 864 54.25 43.44 26.98
CA GLU A 864 53.82 43.43 28.37
C GLU A 864 52.47 44.17 28.45
N GLU A 865 51.59 43.64 29.32
CA GLU A 865 50.24 44.09 29.72
C GLU A 865 49.05 43.76 28.80
#